data_AF-A0A7R8XHX7-F1
#
_entry.id   AF-A0A7R8XHX7-F1
#
_cell.length_a   1.000
_cell.length_b   1.000
_cell.length_c   1.000
_cell.angle_alpha   90.00
_cell.angle_beta   90.00
_cell.angle_gamma   90.00
#
_symmetry.space_group_name_H-M   'P 1'
#
loop_
_entity.id
_entity.type
_entity.pdbx_description
1 polymer ?
#
loop_
_entity_poly.entity_id
_entity_poly.type
_entity_poly.pdbx_seq_one_letter_code
_entity_poly.pdbx_strand_id
1 'polypeptide(L)'
;MVLTSDEPGSTDGGSHGDGGESGKAPSKKALKKQAKEAEKAAKKEDRKAKLEVSEGKDVDADDVSAGHYGIAALNQSQERPDRNLVRVDSLSADLADKKVWVRGRLHTSRAKGKQCFFVLRQQHFSVQCLVAVSDSVSRQIVKFAASVTKESIIDVEGYVRKVQHKIESCTQSDIELHVEQVFVVSPAEAQLPLLVEDAARPENIEDPDGLQIRVNQDTRLDNRVIDLRTPANQAIYRIEAGVCALFREVLSEKGFIEIHTPKIIGAASEGGANVFEVSYFKSSAYLAQSPQFYKQMAIAADFEKVFTIGAVFRAEDSNTHRHLTEFVGLDLEIAFQYHYHEVMDVIGNLFTQIFRGLQERYKQEIESVRKQYPSEPFQFLDPPLRLEFPEAVAMLREAGIEIGDEEDFSTPNEKFLGRLVKAKVYGTDFFMLDKFPLAVRPFYTMPDPKDPRYSNSYDMYMRGEEILSGAQRVHDPTLLTERAKLHNICLEKIKPYIDSFRYGCPPHAGGGIGLERVTMLFLGLDNIRKTSMCEYFPSSVISAYAGKMYNFKKITVVPSAIDFINIMLSKTQRKTPTMVHRHYKISRIRQFYMRKVRFTQQNFHDRLSLIIQEFPKLEDVHPFYADLLNVLYDKDHYKLALGQINVARHLIDNVSKDYVRLLKMVTIIKRQASSLQYLEHVRQHLSRLPSIDPNTRTIIICGFPNVGKSSFINKITRADVEVQPYAFTTKSLYVGHTDYKYLRWQVIDTPGLLDHPLEERNTIEMQAITALAHLRACVLYLIDPSCQCGHSIEEQLRLFENIKPLFLNKPLLVVCSKADVMRREELSLEHKSLFEPLEKEGIPIMEISSLTEEGIMTVKQQACEMLLNHRVDNKVKSKKVNDILNRLHVAMPTLRDATPRPPFIPETVIHKKEVMETEGGEGKGRRKLEKEIEAELGDDYYLDLKKHYDLPENYKYDVIPEIWEGHNIADFIDPSLIEKLQALEKEEQQRFKAGMYDVDITEEDEETKKFREMANKIREKKKLMAIESRLKKSSTKASLPRKGRKRERSLSRLRDEMGKLGVELDVNEESHMRRAARSRTRSPLKKMARLESASRSRSRSASVVPRDKSGVRDEIMEKKVKKIGRKSQVKKAWQAKKGEGDRVILNLKPKHLFSGKRKIGKTDRR
;
A
#
# COMPACT_ATOMS: atom_id res chain seq x y z
N MET A 1 44.97 -26.19 11.17
CA MET A 1 45.80 -26.15 12.39
C MET A 1 44.93 -25.65 13.56
N VAL A 2 45.51 -25.59 14.76
CA VAL A 2 44.85 -25.38 16.08
C VAL A 2 43.84 -24.23 16.11
N LEU A 3 42.75 -24.43 16.88
CA LEU A 3 41.78 -23.40 17.26
C LEU A 3 42.13 -22.83 18.65
N THR A 4 41.99 -21.51 18.80
CA THR A 4 41.70 -20.85 20.09
C THR A 4 40.60 -19.81 19.85
N SER A 5 39.65 -19.71 20.78
CA SER A 5 38.54 -18.76 20.76
C SER A 5 38.63 -17.79 21.93
N ASP A 6 38.21 -16.55 21.72
CA ASP A 6 38.26 -15.46 22.70
C ASP A 6 37.22 -15.56 23.83
N GLU A 7 37.24 -14.50 24.65
CA GLU A 7 36.20 -14.01 25.59
C GLU A 7 36.11 -14.64 27.00
N PRO A 8 35.59 -13.88 28.00
CA PRO A 8 35.21 -12.46 28.00
C PRO A 8 36.02 -11.59 28.99
N GLY A 9 35.89 -10.26 28.89
CA GLY A 9 36.38 -9.33 29.91
C GLY A 9 35.80 -7.92 29.75
N SER A 10 35.33 -7.32 30.85
CA SER A 10 34.79 -5.95 30.89
C SER A 10 35.19 -5.20 32.16
N THR A 11 35.27 -3.87 32.03
CA THR A 11 35.34 -2.83 33.08
C THR A 11 36.57 -2.73 34.00
N ASP A 12 37.10 -1.50 34.02
CA ASP A 12 37.73 -0.72 35.10
C ASP A 12 39.14 -1.03 35.63
N GLY A 13 39.88 0.06 35.90
CA GLY A 13 40.87 0.12 36.99
C GLY A 13 42.35 0.24 36.61
N GLY A 14 42.76 1.30 35.91
CA GLY A 14 44.19 1.61 35.67
C GLY A 14 44.65 2.91 36.34
N SER A 15 45.45 2.84 37.41
CA SER A 15 46.10 4.00 38.03
C SER A 15 47.52 3.67 38.51
N HIS A 16 48.51 4.42 38.00
CA HIS A 16 49.92 4.57 38.41
C HIS A 16 50.64 3.47 39.23
N GLY A 17 51.86 3.12 38.79
CA GLY A 17 53.00 3.02 39.74
C GLY A 17 53.95 1.83 39.61
N ASP A 18 54.98 1.99 38.77
CA ASP A 18 56.40 1.65 39.02
C ASP A 18 56.88 0.20 39.35
N GLY A 19 58.17 -0.06 39.11
CA GLY A 19 59.02 -0.95 39.94
C GLY A 19 58.98 -2.48 39.78
N GLY A 20 59.98 -3.04 39.07
CA GLY A 20 60.90 -4.04 39.66
C GLY A 20 60.51 -5.53 39.81
N GLU A 21 61.03 -6.34 38.88
CA GLU A 21 61.64 -7.69 39.02
C GLU A 21 61.07 -8.85 39.91
N SER A 22 61.42 -10.06 39.44
CA SER A 22 61.48 -11.38 40.13
C SER A 22 60.17 -12.17 40.30
N GLY A 23 60.25 -13.47 40.03
CA GLY A 23 59.07 -14.34 39.84
C GLY A 23 58.76 -15.30 41.00
N LYS A 24 57.53 -15.83 41.00
CA LYS A 24 57.10 -16.95 41.86
C LYS A 24 56.34 -18.00 41.05
N ALA A 25 56.56 -19.28 41.39
CA ALA A 25 56.02 -20.43 40.67
C ALA A 25 54.47 -20.49 40.70
N PRO A 26 53.83 -21.07 39.66
CA PRO A 26 52.37 -21.07 39.53
C PRO A 26 51.66 -21.89 40.62
N SER A 27 50.57 -21.33 41.14
CA SER A 27 49.76 -21.90 42.23
C SER A 27 49.14 -23.26 41.87
N LYS A 28 48.99 -24.14 42.89
CA LYS A 28 48.25 -25.43 42.81
C LYS A 28 46.85 -25.31 42.18
N LYS A 29 46.22 -24.12 42.22
CA LYS A 29 44.92 -23.86 41.59
C LYS A 29 44.98 -23.83 40.06
N ALA A 30 46.11 -23.38 39.48
CA ALA A 30 46.33 -23.36 38.03
C ALA A 30 46.59 -24.78 37.49
N LEU A 31 47.49 -25.54 38.13
CA LEU A 31 47.75 -26.95 37.81
C LEU A 31 46.46 -27.80 37.85
N LYS A 32 45.58 -27.57 38.84
CA LYS A 32 44.29 -28.28 38.94
C LYS A 32 43.24 -27.82 37.92
N LYS A 33 43.40 -26.64 37.31
CA LYS A 33 42.61 -26.19 36.15
C LYS A 33 43.12 -26.84 34.87
N GLN A 34 44.43 -26.76 34.60
CA GLN A 34 45.08 -27.41 33.45
C GLN A 34 44.84 -28.92 33.41
N ALA A 35 44.95 -29.63 34.53
CA ALA A 35 44.64 -31.06 34.60
C ALA A 35 43.18 -31.37 34.22
N LYS A 36 42.22 -30.50 34.58
CA LYS A 36 40.79 -30.67 34.27
C LYS A 36 40.44 -30.25 32.83
N GLU A 37 41.25 -29.37 32.23
CA GLU A 37 41.17 -29.00 30.82
C GLU A 37 41.81 -30.08 29.94
N ALA A 38 42.93 -30.69 30.37
CA ALA A 38 43.51 -31.88 29.75
C ALA A 38 42.57 -33.10 29.83
N GLU A 39 41.92 -33.34 30.98
CA GLU A 39 40.91 -34.40 31.12
C GLU A 39 39.69 -34.17 30.19
N LYS A 40 39.28 -32.90 30.00
CA LYS A 40 38.24 -32.53 29.02
C LYS A 40 38.72 -32.69 27.58
N ALA A 41 39.96 -32.36 27.27
CA ALA A 41 40.55 -32.54 25.94
C ALA A 41 40.63 -34.03 25.59
N ALA A 42 41.21 -34.84 26.47
CA ALA A 42 41.25 -36.30 26.34
C ALA A 42 39.84 -36.89 26.16
N LYS A 43 38.84 -36.51 26.99
CA LYS A 43 37.44 -36.95 26.80
C LYS A 43 36.77 -36.43 25.53
N LYS A 44 37.29 -35.38 24.89
CA LYS A 44 36.81 -34.84 23.61
C LYS A 44 37.45 -35.60 22.43
N GLU A 45 38.72 -35.98 22.54
CA GLU A 45 39.44 -36.82 21.57
C GLU A 45 38.97 -38.28 21.65
N ASP A 46 38.80 -38.83 22.84
CA ASP A 46 38.23 -40.17 23.08
C ASP A 46 36.80 -40.29 22.52
N ARG A 47 36.01 -39.20 22.60
CA ARG A 47 34.70 -39.09 21.96
C ARG A 47 34.79 -38.94 20.43
N LYS A 48 35.86 -38.34 19.91
CA LYS A 48 36.10 -38.18 18.46
C LYS A 48 36.55 -39.51 17.84
N ALA A 49 37.48 -40.21 18.47
CA ALA A 49 37.89 -41.57 18.12
C ALA A 49 36.71 -42.55 18.20
N LYS A 50 35.83 -42.45 19.21
CA LYS A 50 34.60 -43.26 19.29
C LYS A 50 33.55 -42.91 18.23
N LEU A 51 33.56 -41.69 17.68
CA LEU A 51 32.75 -41.33 16.51
C LEU A 51 33.35 -41.91 15.22
N GLU A 52 34.65 -41.69 14.98
CA GLU A 52 35.36 -42.17 13.79
C GLU A 52 35.39 -43.71 13.70
N VAL A 53 35.48 -44.42 14.84
CA VAL A 53 35.34 -45.88 14.92
C VAL A 53 33.89 -46.36 14.78
N SER A 54 32.88 -45.50 15.00
CA SER A 54 31.47 -45.84 14.79
C SER A 54 31.00 -45.62 13.34
N GLU A 55 31.54 -44.63 12.63
CA GLU A 55 31.19 -44.37 11.23
C GLU A 55 31.80 -45.42 10.27
N GLY A 56 32.90 -46.08 10.66
CA GLY A 56 33.56 -47.13 9.88
C GLY A 56 33.02 -48.56 10.06
N LYS A 57 31.86 -48.80 10.69
CA LYS A 57 31.35 -50.15 11.01
C LYS A 57 29.87 -50.44 10.77
N ASP A 58 29.08 -49.47 10.33
CA ASP A 58 27.62 -49.58 10.13
C ASP A 58 27.25 -49.63 8.61
N VAL A 59 28.11 -50.25 7.78
CA VAL A 59 27.97 -50.27 6.30
C VAL A 59 27.19 -51.49 5.78
N ASP A 60 27.37 -52.67 6.39
CA ASP A 60 26.73 -53.93 5.96
C ASP A 60 25.41 -54.20 6.70
N ALA A 61 24.38 -53.42 6.35
CA ALA A 61 22.98 -53.75 6.63
C ALA A 61 22.09 -53.12 5.53
N ASP A 62 21.45 -53.95 4.71
CA ASP A 62 20.69 -53.52 3.53
C ASP A 62 19.68 -52.41 3.84
N ASP A 63 19.81 -51.27 3.15
CA ASP A 63 18.87 -50.17 3.31
C ASP A 63 17.59 -50.42 2.52
N VAL A 64 16.62 -51.09 3.15
CA VAL A 64 15.31 -51.42 2.59
C VAL A 64 14.51 -50.18 2.13
N SER A 65 14.93 -48.97 2.50
CA SER A 65 14.32 -47.70 2.09
C SER A 65 15.16 -46.91 1.06
N ALA A 66 16.17 -47.51 0.44
CA ALA A 66 16.99 -46.84 -0.57
C ALA A 66 16.12 -46.31 -1.72
N GLY A 67 16.21 -45.00 -2.00
CA GLY A 67 15.39 -44.32 -3.01
C GLY A 67 14.01 -43.86 -2.54
N HIS A 68 13.55 -44.22 -1.33
CA HIS A 68 12.32 -43.68 -0.71
C HIS A 68 12.53 -42.35 0.03
N TYR A 69 13.76 -41.85 0.10
CA TYR A 69 14.07 -40.56 0.71
C TYR A 69 15.23 -39.85 0.00
N GLY A 70 15.26 -38.52 0.11
CA GLY A 70 16.36 -37.71 -0.43
C GLY A 70 15.97 -36.25 -0.71
N ILE A 71 16.82 -35.55 -1.44
CA ILE A 71 16.51 -34.22 -2.01
C ILE A 71 15.97 -34.44 -3.41
N ALA A 72 14.82 -33.85 -3.74
CA ALA A 72 14.23 -33.96 -5.07
C ALA A 72 15.04 -33.17 -6.11
N ALA A 73 14.99 -33.60 -7.37
CA ALA A 73 15.58 -32.85 -8.47
C ALA A 73 14.97 -31.43 -8.59
N LEU A 74 15.76 -30.47 -9.08
CA LEU A 74 15.31 -29.10 -9.28
C LEU A 74 14.12 -29.08 -10.25
N ASN A 75 12.97 -28.59 -9.80
CA ASN A 75 11.77 -28.55 -10.62
C ASN A 75 11.91 -27.54 -11.78
N GLN A 76 12.31 -28.03 -12.94
CA GLN A 76 12.39 -27.31 -14.20
C GLN A 76 11.25 -27.72 -15.18
N SER A 77 10.16 -28.31 -14.66
CA SER A 77 9.02 -28.81 -15.47
C SER A 77 9.40 -29.86 -16.53
N GLN A 78 10.49 -30.61 -16.31
CA GLN A 78 10.97 -31.66 -17.24
C GLN A 78 10.02 -32.87 -17.30
N GLU A 79 9.39 -33.22 -16.18
CA GLU A 79 8.46 -34.34 -16.04
C GLU A 79 7.19 -33.91 -15.31
N ARG A 80 6.07 -34.57 -15.61
CA ARG A 80 4.80 -34.45 -14.88
C ARG A 80 4.44 -35.79 -14.24
N PRO A 81 4.97 -36.12 -13.04
CA PRO A 81 4.66 -37.37 -12.36
C PRO A 81 3.20 -37.38 -11.90
N ASP A 82 2.50 -38.50 -12.08
CA ASP A 82 1.10 -38.67 -11.71
C ASP A 82 0.93 -38.95 -10.21
N ARG A 83 1.22 -37.94 -9.39
CA ARG A 83 1.08 -37.98 -7.92
C ARG A 83 -0.15 -37.21 -7.48
N ASN A 84 -1.13 -37.91 -6.91
CA ASN A 84 -2.30 -37.29 -6.30
C ASN A 84 -1.94 -36.59 -4.97
N LEU A 85 -1.52 -35.32 -5.08
CA LEU A 85 -1.14 -34.46 -3.96
C LEU A 85 -2.38 -33.93 -3.22
N VAL A 86 -2.74 -34.62 -2.13
CA VAL A 86 -3.83 -34.25 -1.22
C VAL A 86 -3.40 -33.06 -0.36
N ARG A 87 -4.34 -32.14 -0.11
CA ARG A 87 -4.11 -30.95 0.72
C ARG A 87 -4.41 -31.24 2.19
N VAL A 88 -3.69 -30.57 3.10
CA VAL A 88 -3.79 -30.81 4.55
C VAL A 88 -5.16 -30.40 5.11
N ASP A 89 -5.84 -29.45 4.47
CA ASP A 89 -7.25 -29.09 4.78
C ASP A 89 -8.21 -30.26 4.50
N SER A 90 -8.04 -30.93 3.36
CA SER A 90 -8.87 -32.07 2.92
C SER A 90 -8.58 -33.41 3.60
N LEU A 91 -7.59 -33.50 4.48
CA LEU A 91 -7.30 -34.73 5.24
C LEU A 91 -8.33 -34.92 6.36
N SER A 92 -9.36 -35.73 6.10
CA SER A 92 -10.42 -36.06 7.06
C SER A 92 -10.37 -37.54 7.51
N ALA A 93 -11.27 -37.88 8.44
CA ALA A 93 -11.52 -39.25 8.87
C ALA A 93 -12.05 -40.20 7.76
N ASP A 94 -12.39 -39.67 6.58
CA ASP A 94 -12.92 -40.41 5.40
C ASP A 94 -11.81 -40.86 4.43
N LEU A 95 -10.60 -40.34 4.63
CA LEU A 95 -9.37 -40.77 3.95
C LEU A 95 -8.55 -41.77 4.77
N ALA A 96 -9.06 -42.21 5.92
CA ALA A 96 -8.40 -43.20 6.76
C ALA A 96 -8.07 -44.49 6.00
N ASP A 97 -6.91 -45.06 6.34
CA ASP A 97 -6.28 -46.24 5.78
C ASP A 97 -5.96 -46.17 4.27
N LYS A 98 -6.18 -45.02 3.62
CA LYS A 98 -5.71 -44.73 2.26
C LYS A 98 -4.28 -44.17 2.31
N LYS A 99 -3.49 -44.57 1.31
CA LYS A 99 -2.16 -44.03 1.05
C LYS A 99 -2.27 -42.77 0.19
N VAL A 100 -1.62 -41.68 0.61
CA VAL A 100 -1.73 -40.34 0.01
C VAL A 100 -0.37 -39.64 -0.07
N TRP A 101 -0.21 -38.75 -1.07
CA TRP A 101 0.90 -37.80 -1.13
C TRP A 101 0.48 -36.46 -0.54
N VAL A 102 1.33 -35.84 0.27
CA VAL A 102 1.08 -34.55 0.93
C VAL A 102 2.32 -33.66 0.84
N ARG A 103 2.17 -32.42 0.34
CA ARG A 103 3.25 -31.42 0.24
C ARG A 103 3.06 -30.32 1.29
N GLY A 104 4.06 -30.07 2.12
CA GLY A 104 4.01 -28.99 3.12
C GLY A 104 5.38 -28.53 3.60
N ARG A 105 5.38 -27.58 4.54
CA ARG A 105 6.59 -27.16 5.25
C ARG A 105 6.78 -28.00 6.50
N LEU A 106 8.02 -28.42 6.75
CA LEU A 106 8.43 -29.03 8.00
C LEU A 106 8.44 -27.97 9.12
N HIS A 107 7.47 -28.00 10.04
CA HIS A 107 7.36 -26.97 11.07
C HIS A 107 8.24 -27.30 12.29
N THR A 108 8.11 -28.51 12.82
CA THR A 108 8.93 -29.08 13.90
C THR A 108 9.27 -30.53 13.58
N SER A 109 10.43 -31.01 14.05
CA SER A 109 10.87 -32.41 13.89
C SER A 109 11.52 -32.88 15.20
N ARG A 110 11.22 -34.11 15.63
CA ARG A 110 11.65 -34.70 16.90
C ARG A 110 11.91 -36.19 16.77
N ALA A 111 13.18 -36.57 16.67
CA ALA A 111 13.61 -37.96 16.77
C ALA A 111 13.51 -38.47 18.21
N LYS A 112 13.09 -39.73 18.37
CA LYS A 112 13.02 -40.47 19.64
C LYS A 112 13.37 -41.95 19.41
N GLY A 113 14.66 -42.26 19.31
CA GLY A 113 15.15 -43.62 19.12
C GLY A 113 14.86 -44.17 17.72
N LYS A 114 13.97 -45.16 17.61
CA LYS A 114 13.54 -45.79 16.33
C LYS A 114 12.38 -45.07 15.63
N GLN A 115 12.01 -43.87 16.09
CA GLN A 115 10.87 -43.11 15.57
C GLN A 115 11.25 -41.64 15.40
N CYS A 116 10.67 -40.97 14.40
CA CYS A 116 10.71 -39.52 14.24
C CYS A 116 9.29 -39.00 14.06
N PHE A 117 8.88 -38.09 14.95
CA PHE A 117 7.64 -37.34 14.84
C PHE A 117 7.95 -35.97 14.24
N PHE A 118 7.22 -35.56 13.21
CA PHE A 118 7.33 -34.20 12.68
C PHE A 118 5.98 -33.62 12.30
N VAL A 119 5.84 -32.30 12.39
CA VAL A 119 4.61 -31.59 12.04
C VAL A 119 4.75 -31.02 10.63
N LEU A 120 3.92 -31.49 9.71
CA LEU A 120 3.84 -30.98 8.35
C LEU A 120 2.74 -29.92 8.27
N ARG A 121 3.07 -28.75 7.72
CA ARG A 121 2.23 -27.55 7.76
C ARG A 121 2.01 -26.98 6.36
N GLN A 122 0.75 -26.79 5.98
CA GLN A 122 0.34 -26.24 4.69
C GLN A 122 -0.55 -25.02 4.93
N GLN A 123 0.00 -23.82 4.71
CA GLN A 123 -0.60 -22.54 5.06
C GLN A 123 -1.01 -22.49 6.56
N HIS A 124 -2.31 -22.47 6.83
CA HIS A 124 -2.92 -22.43 8.14
C HIS A 124 -3.00 -23.81 8.83
N PHE A 125 -3.07 -24.89 8.05
CA PHE A 125 -3.35 -26.23 8.56
C PHE A 125 -2.06 -27.03 8.85
N SER A 126 -2.11 -27.89 9.86
CA SER A 126 -1.03 -28.78 10.27
C SER A 126 -1.55 -30.18 10.60
N VAL A 127 -0.70 -31.18 10.31
CA VAL A 127 -0.93 -32.60 10.59
C VAL A 127 0.35 -33.23 11.15
N GLN A 128 0.21 -34.17 12.08
CA GLN A 128 1.34 -34.92 12.62
C GLN A 128 1.72 -36.05 11.65
N CYS A 129 3.03 -36.21 11.43
CA CYS A 129 3.62 -37.27 10.63
C CYS A 129 4.55 -38.12 11.52
N LEU A 130 4.44 -39.44 11.38
CA LEU A 130 5.25 -40.43 12.09
C LEU A 130 6.03 -41.29 11.09
N VAL A 131 7.36 -41.24 11.17
CA VAL A 131 8.25 -42.24 10.56
C VAL A 131 8.70 -43.18 11.68
N ALA A 132 8.39 -44.47 11.56
CA ALA A 132 8.76 -45.49 12.54
C ALA A 132 9.45 -46.65 11.83
N VAL A 133 10.54 -47.19 12.40
CA VAL A 133 11.24 -48.34 11.80
C VAL A 133 10.30 -49.54 11.69
N SER A 134 10.16 -50.07 10.48
CA SER A 134 9.31 -51.20 10.09
C SER A 134 10.03 -52.05 9.05
N ASP A 135 9.39 -53.11 8.55
CA ASP A 135 9.91 -53.93 7.45
C ASP A 135 10.02 -53.18 6.11
N SER A 136 9.40 -51.99 5.98
CA SER A 136 9.47 -51.10 4.82
C SER A 136 10.24 -49.78 5.07
N VAL A 137 10.53 -49.45 6.34
CA VAL A 137 11.07 -48.15 6.77
C VAL A 137 12.33 -48.36 7.60
N SER A 138 13.48 -48.00 7.04
CA SER A 138 14.80 -48.24 7.64
C SER A 138 15.16 -47.22 8.75
N ARG A 139 16.31 -47.44 9.40
CA ARG A 139 16.89 -46.43 10.31
C ARG A 139 17.43 -45.20 9.58
N GLN A 140 17.71 -45.30 8.27
CA GLN A 140 18.34 -44.21 7.52
C GLN A 140 17.34 -43.10 7.20
N ILE A 141 16.13 -43.44 6.73
CA ILE A 141 15.05 -42.47 6.52
C ILE A 141 14.63 -41.76 7.83
N VAL A 142 14.67 -42.45 8.97
CA VAL A 142 14.45 -41.84 10.31
C VAL A 142 15.54 -40.82 10.65
N LYS A 143 16.83 -41.12 10.39
CA LYS A 143 17.93 -40.15 10.54
C LYS A 143 17.76 -38.97 9.57
N PHE A 144 17.38 -39.23 8.31
CA PHE A 144 17.18 -38.21 7.28
C PHE A 144 16.07 -37.22 7.67
N ALA A 145 14.88 -37.69 8.02
CA ALA A 145 13.75 -36.85 8.45
C ALA A 145 14.04 -36.00 9.71
N ALA A 146 14.97 -36.45 10.55
CA ALA A 146 15.46 -35.69 11.71
C ALA A 146 16.51 -34.61 11.34
N SER A 147 17.17 -34.73 10.18
CA SER A 147 18.20 -33.81 9.69
C SER A 147 17.67 -32.65 8.82
N VAL A 148 16.43 -32.78 8.29
CA VAL A 148 15.82 -31.73 7.46
C VAL A 148 15.59 -30.45 8.28
N THR A 149 16.01 -29.30 7.75
CA THR A 149 15.89 -28.00 8.40
C THR A 149 14.44 -27.53 8.49
N LYS A 150 14.08 -26.86 9.61
CA LYS A 150 12.76 -26.23 9.80
C LYS A 150 12.41 -25.31 8.62
N GLU A 151 11.13 -25.22 8.31
CA GLU A 151 10.54 -24.48 7.18
C GLU A 151 10.89 -24.97 5.76
N SER A 152 11.71 -26.02 5.59
CA SER A 152 11.90 -26.72 4.31
C SER A 152 10.59 -27.23 3.74
N ILE A 153 10.42 -27.22 2.42
CA ILE A 153 9.29 -27.85 1.73
C ILE A 153 9.62 -29.31 1.49
N ILE A 154 8.75 -30.20 1.96
CA ILE A 154 8.85 -31.65 1.83
C ILE A 154 7.59 -32.24 1.19
N ASP A 155 7.80 -33.26 0.36
CA ASP A 155 6.79 -34.20 -0.11
C ASP A 155 6.85 -35.45 0.76
N VAL A 156 5.69 -35.89 1.23
CA VAL A 156 5.54 -37.02 2.15
C VAL A 156 4.51 -37.97 1.56
N GLU A 157 4.86 -39.25 1.47
CA GLU A 157 3.93 -40.32 1.13
C GLU A 157 3.62 -41.16 2.37
N GLY A 158 2.35 -41.41 2.67
CA GLY A 158 1.97 -42.17 3.84
C GLY A 158 0.50 -42.55 3.92
N TYR A 159 0.17 -43.41 4.89
CA TYR A 159 -1.19 -43.83 5.22
C TYR A 159 -1.80 -42.89 6.28
N VAL A 160 -3.03 -42.42 6.04
CA VAL A 160 -3.80 -41.70 7.07
C VAL A 160 -4.31 -42.69 8.11
N ARG A 161 -3.97 -42.53 9.38
CA ARG A 161 -4.52 -43.32 10.50
C ARG A 161 -5.34 -42.43 11.43
N LYS A 162 -6.37 -42.99 12.08
CA LYS A 162 -7.17 -42.30 13.11
C LYS A 162 -6.49 -42.45 14.48
N VAL A 163 -6.42 -41.37 15.24
CA VAL A 163 -5.72 -41.36 16.54
C VAL A 163 -6.71 -41.61 17.69
N GLN A 164 -6.30 -42.42 18.68
CA GLN A 164 -7.15 -42.74 19.85
C GLN A 164 -7.24 -41.58 20.87
N HIS A 165 -6.25 -40.70 20.88
CA HIS A 165 -6.23 -39.46 21.67
C HIS A 165 -6.01 -38.28 20.72
N LYS A 166 -6.80 -37.20 20.87
CA LYS A 166 -6.70 -36.02 20.00
C LYS A 166 -5.35 -35.32 20.13
N ILE A 167 -4.75 -34.97 19.01
CA ILE A 167 -3.46 -34.26 18.96
C ILE A 167 -3.70 -32.75 19.09
N GLU A 168 -3.45 -32.19 20.27
CA GLU A 168 -3.68 -30.77 20.57
C GLU A 168 -2.74 -29.80 19.83
N SER A 169 -1.57 -30.28 19.37
CA SER A 169 -0.54 -29.48 18.70
C SER A 169 -0.80 -29.23 17.21
N CYS A 170 -1.77 -29.92 16.60
CA CYS A 170 -2.05 -29.88 15.17
C CYS A 170 -3.50 -29.47 14.90
N THR A 171 -3.77 -28.82 13.76
CA THR A 171 -5.17 -28.48 13.40
C THR A 171 -5.97 -29.74 13.07
N GLN A 172 -5.36 -30.69 12.36
CA GLN A 172 -5.92 -32.02 12.16
C GLN A 172 -5.60 -32.87 13.40
N SER A 173 -6.51 -32.86 14.37
CA SER A 173 -6.30 -33.49 15.68
C SER A 173 -6.78 -34.94 15.78
N ASP A 174 -7.62 -35.40 14.84
CA ASP A 174 -8.21 -36.75 14.80
C ASP A 174 -7.42 -37.77 13.96
N ILE A 175 -6.37 -37.32 13.26
CA ILE A 175 -5.60 -38.14 12.31
C ILE A 175 -4.08 -37.92 12.41
N GLU A 176 -3.33 -38.95 12.03
CA GLU A 176 -1.86 -38.95 11.92
C GLU A 176 -1.44 -39.62 10.61
N LEU A 177 -0.36 -39.13 9.98
CA LEU A 177 0.21 -39.72 8.76
C LEU A 177 1.33 -40.68 9.12
N HIS A 178 1.15 -41.97 8.84
CA HIS A 178 2.21 -42.98 8.92
C HIS A 178 3.01 -42.97 7.62
N VAL A 179 4.26 -42.51 7.69
CA VAL A 179 5.06 -42.13 6.52
C VAL A 179 5.96 -43.25 6.03
N GLU A 180 5.97 -43.47 4.71
CA GLU A 180 6.84 -44.42 4.01
C GLU A 180 7.92 -43.73 3.16
N GLN A 181 7.63 -42.56 2.56
CA GLN A 181 8.58 -41.82 1.72
C GLN A 181 8.68 -40.33 2.10
N VAL A 182 9.89 -39.75 2.03
CA VAL A 182 10.16 -38.34 2.39
C VAL A 182 11.16 -37.69 1.43
N PHE A 183 10.70 -36.76 0.60
CA PHE A 183 11.55 -36.02 -0.34
C PHE A 183 11.58 -34.52 -0.03
N VAL A 184 12.78 -33.93 0.07
CA VAL A 184 12.96 -32.49 0.23
C VAL A 184 12.86 -31.79 -1.12
N VAL A 185 11.76 -31.08 -1.36
CA VAL A 185 11.48 -30.33 -2.60
C VAL A 185 12.23 -29.00 -2.62
N SER A 186 12.38 -28.36 -1.47
CA SER A 186 13.13 -27.11 -1.32
C SER A 186 13.69 -27.01 0.10
N PRO A 187 15.01 -27.15 0.30
CA PRO A 187 15.62 -27.00 1.61
C PRO A 187 15.60 -25.53 2.06
N ALA A 188 15.42 -25.30 3.36
CA ALA A 188 15.59 -24.01 4.00
C ALA A 188 16.99 -23.88 4.65
N GLU A 189 17.46 -22.66 4.84
CA GLU A 189 18.70 -22.41 5.59
C GLU A 189 18.57 -22.86 7.06
N ALA A 190 19.68 -23.34 7.64
CA ALA A 190 19.68 -23.89 9.00
C ALA A 190 19.46 -22.85 10.11
N GLN A 191 19.75 -21.58 9.83
CA GLN A 191 19.56 -20.45 10.74
C GLN A 191 18.64 -19.41 10.08
N LEU A 192 17.37 -19.39 10.48
CA LEU A 192 16.39 -18.42 10.00
C LEU A 192 16.48 -17.11 10.81
N PRO A 193 16.23 -15.93 10.21
CA PRO A 193 16.20 -14.64 10.92
C PRO A 193 15.21 -14.57 12.09
N LEU A 194 14.10 -15.32 12.01
CA LEU A 194 13.18 -15.58 13.12
C LEU A 194 12.57 -16.98 12.98
N LEU A 195 12.18 -17.58 14.10
CA LEU A 195 11.42 -18.82 14.11
C LEU A 195 9.92 -18.52 14.09
N VAL A 196 9.18 -19.21 13.20
CA VAL A 196 7.72 -19.07 13.08
C VAL A 196 7.01 -19.48 14.38
N GLU A 197 7.62 -20.40 15.14
CA GLU A 197 7.18 -20.88 16.45
C GLU A 197 7.19 -19.75 17.50
N ASP A 198 8.29 -18.99 17.60
CA ASP A 198 8.39 -17.84 18.52
C ASP A 198 7.53 -16.65 18.07
N ALA A 199 7.40 -16.44 16.76
CA ALA A 199 6.54 -15.40 16.20
C ALA A 199 5.03 -15.74 16.25
N ALA A 200 4.65 -16.98 16.62
CA ALA A 200 3.26 -17.42 16.76
C ALA A 200 2.76 -17.45 18.22
N ARG A 201 3.62 -17.17 19.21
CA ARG A 201 3.26 -17.15 20.64
C ARG A 201 2.21 -16.07 20.95
N PRO A 202 1.29 -16.29 21.92
CA PRO A 202 0.28 -15.31 22.31
C PRO A 202 0.89 -14.12 23.06
N GLU A 203 0.35 -12.91 22.84
CA GLU A 203 0.91 -11.69 23.46
C GLU A 203 0.54 -11.53 24.95
N ASN A 204 -0.60 -12.09 25.39
CA ASN A 204 -1.25 -11.75 26.68
C ASN A 204 -1.02 -12.74 27.84
N ILE A 205 -0.11 -13.71 27.71
CA ILE A 205 0.19 -14.65 28.81
C ILE A 205 1.48 -14.24 29.52
N GLU A 206 1.44 -14.16 30.85
CA GLU A 206 2.63 -14.14 31.70
C GLU A 206 3.19 -15.57 31.80
N ASP A 207 4.19 -15.90 30.98
CA ASP A 207 4.79 -17.25 30.93
C ASP A 207 5.40 -17.65 32.29
N PRO A 208 4.94 -18.74 32.94
CA PRO A 208 5.48 -19.19 34.22
C PRO A 208 6.97 -19.56 34.19
N ASP A 209 7.48 -19.97 33.03
CA ASP A 209 8.87 -20.42 32.83
C ASP A 209 9.88 -19.28 32.62
N GLY A 210 9.45 -18.01 32.67
CA GLY A 210 10.33 -16.83 32.71
C GLY A 210 11.14 -16.50 31.44
N LEU A 211 11.11 -17.35 30.41
CA LEU A 211 11.81 -17.17 29.14
C LEU A 211 11.09 -16.18 28.22
N GLN A 212 11.21 -14.87 28.52
CA GLN A 212 10.60 -13.75 27.77
C GLN A 212 11.20 -13.49 26.37
N ILE A 213 11.53 -14.54 25.61
CA ILE A 213 12.04 -14.44 24.23
C ILE A 213 10.86 -14.16 23.29
N ARG A 214 10.52 -12.87 23.12
CA ARG A 214 9.50 -12.37 22.19
C ARG A 214 10.17 -11.67 21.01
N VAL A 215 9.66 -11.89 19.80
CA VAL A 215 10.17 -11.22 18.58
C VAL A 215 9.54 -9.83 18.45
N ASN A 216 10.36 -8.78 18.48
CA ASN A 216 9.90 -7.38 18.35
C ASN A 216 9.15 -7.14 17.04
N GLN A 217 8.15 -6.25 17.06
CA GLN A 217 7.33 -5.95 15.88
C GLN A 217 8.17 -5.47 14.68
N ASP A 218 9.16 -4.60 14.91
CA ASP A 218 10.05 -4.13 13.83
C ASP A 218 10.80 -5.29 13.18
N THR A 219 11.35 -6.22 13.98
CA THR A 219 12.02 -7.43 13.48
C THR A 219 11.08 -8.36 12.69
N ARG A 220 9.79 -8.39 13.04
CA ARG A 220 8.74 -9.11 12.28
C ARG A 220 8.43 -8.41 10.95
N LEU A 221 8.47 -7.08 10.90
CA LEU A 221 8.26 -6.28 9.69
C LEU A 221 9.48 -6.30 8.75
N ASP A 222 10.71 -6.24 9.27
CA ASP A 222 11.94 -6.42 8.49
C ASP A 222 12.00 -7.80 7.82
N ASN A 223 11.47 -8.83 8.49
CA ASN A 223 11.47 -10.23 8.04
C ASN A 223 10.07 -10.73 7.64
N ARG A 224 9.24 -9.83 7.09
CA ARG A 224 7.80 -10.05 6.85
C ARG A 224 7.48 -11.33 6.07
N VAL A 225 8.32 -11.76 5.13
CA VAL A 225 8.16 -13.01 4.35
C VAL A 225 8.18 -14.30 5.21
N ILE A 226 8.77 -14.26 6.40
CA ILE A 226 8.74 -15.36 7.38
C ILE A 226 7.60 -15.15 8.38
N ASP A 227 7.40 -13.91 8.87
CA ASP A 227 6.30 -13.56 9.77
C ASP A 227 4.91 -13.84 9.17
N LEU A 228 4.69 -13.52 7.90
CA LEU A 228 3.46 -13.81 7.14
C LEU A 228 3.11 -15.31 7.09
N ARG A 229 4.05 -16.20 7.43
CA ARG A 229 3.80 -17.65 7.50
C ARG A 229 3.15 -18.07 8.82
N THR A 230 3.10 -17.22 9.85
CA THR A 230 2.45 -17.57 11.13
C THR A 230 0.96 -17.88 10.92
N PRO A 231 0.36 -18.82 11.69
CA PRO A 231 -1.05 -19.21 11.48
C PRO A 231 -2.03 -18.04 11.61
N ALA A 232 -1.76 -17.07 12.50
CA ALA A 232 -2.58 -15.88 12.67
C ALA A 232 -2.46 -14.91 11.48
N ASN A 233 -1.25 -14.63 10.96
CA ASN A 233 -1.12 -13.80 9.75
C ASN A 233 -1.78 -14.46 8.53
N GLN A 234 -1.61 -15.77 8.35
CA GLN A 234 -2.32 -16.52 7.29
C GLN A 234 -3.86 -16.40 7.41
N ALA A 235 -4.39 -16.33 8.64
CA ALA A 235 -5.82 -16.12 8.88
C ALA A 235 -6.24 -14.65 8.64
N ILE A 236 -5.44 -13.67 9.05
CA ILE A 236 -5.68 -12.24 8.80
C ILE A 236 -5.89 -11.96 7.30
N TYR A 237 -4.97 -12.39 6.43
CA TYR A 237 -5.07 -12.13 4.99
C TYR A 237 -6.21 -12.89 4.30
N ARG A 238 -6.65 -14.03 4.85
CA ARG A 238 -7.88 -14.71 4.39
C ARG A 238 -9.14 -13.94 4.76
N ILE A 239 -9.19 -13.36 5.95
CA ILE A 239 -10.30 -12.52 6.41
C ILE A 239 -10.35 -11.21 5.62
N GLU A 240 -9.21 -10.59 5.36
CA GLU A 240 -9.08 -9.39 4.52
C GLU A 240 -9.56 -9.66 3.07
N ALA A 241 -9.13 -10.77 2.46
CA ALA A 241 -9.66 -11.23 1.18
C ALA A 241 -11.17 -11.51 1.24
N GLY A 242 -11.66 -12.02 2.39
CA GLY A 242 -13.09 -12.20 2.67
C GLY A 242 -13.88 -10.89 2.75
N VAL A 243 -13.32 -9.83 3.35
CA VAL A 243 -13.91 -8.47 3.32
C VAL A 243 -14.05 -8.00 1.88
N CYS A 244 -12.99 -8.10 1.07
CA CYS A 244 -13.03 -7.73 -0.36
C CYS A 244 -14.03 -8.56 -1.17
N ALA A 245 -14.17 -9.86 -0.89
CA ALA A 245 -15.14 -10.73 -1.57
C ALA A 245 -16.58 -10.35 -1.19
N LEU A 246 -16.89 -10.24 0.10
CA LEU A 246 -18.22 -9.87 0.60
C LEU A 246 -18.61 -8.44 0.19
N PHE A 247 -17.66 -7.51 0.13
CA PHE A 247 -17.88 -6.14 -0.35
C PHE A 247 -18.30 -6.13 -1.82
N ARG A 248 -17.64 -6.92 -2.69
CA ARG A 248 -18.07 -7.08 -4.10
C ARG A 248 -19.43 -7.75 -4.20
N GLU A 249 -19.61 -8.89 -3.52
CA GLU A 249 -20.83 -9.70 -3.54
C GLU A 249 -22.08 -8.85 -3.21
N VAL A 250 -22.04 -8.15 -2.07
CA VAL A 250 -23.14 -7.32 -1.58
C VAL A 250 -23.40 -6.08 -2.46
N LEU A 251 -22.38 -5.51 -3.11
CA LEU A 251 -22.56 -4.34 -3.98
C LEU A 251 -23.06 -4.74 -5.38
N SER A 252 -22.57 -5.86 -5.93
CA SER A 252 -23.09 -6.44 -7.18
C SER A 252 -24.57 -6.84 -7.04
N GLU A 253 -24.97 -7.46 -5.92
CA GLU A 253 -26.40 -7.74 -5.62
C GLU A 253 -27.27 -6.48 -5.57
N LYS A 254 -26.70 -5.35 -5.13
CA LYS A 254 -27.39 -4.04 -5.08
C LYS A 254 -27.33 -3.27 -6.41
N GLY A 255 -26.73 -3.86 -7.45
CA GLY A 255 -26.61 -3.31 -8.79
C GLY A 255 -25.60 -2.17 -8.92
N PHE A 256 -24.46 -2.27 -8.24
CA PHE A 256 -23.32 -1.35 -8.44
C PHE A 256 -22.37 -1.85 -9.53
N ILE A 257 -21.65 -0.93 -10.16
CA ILE A 257 -20.62 -1.20 -11.16
C ILE A 257 -19.23 -1.02 -10.53
N GLU A 258 -18.33 -2.02 -10.69
CA GLU A 258 -16.92 -1.88 -10.31
C GLU A 258 -16.17 -1.06 -11.38
N ILE A 259 -15.55 0.04 -10.97
CA ILE A 259 -14.74 0.92 -11.84
C ILE A 259 -13.28 0.95 -11.38
N HIS A 260 -12.35 1.20 -12.31
CA HIS A 260 -10.92 1.34 -12.00
C HIS A 260 -10.46 2.78 -12.28
N THR A 261 -10.19 3.54 -11.22
CA THR A 261 -9.82 4.96 -11.31
C THR A 261 -8.32 5.17 -11.49
N PRO A 262 -7.87 6.15 -12.29
CA PRO A 262 -6.46 6.57 -12.32
C PRO A 262 -5.89 6.88 -10.94
N LYS A 263 -4.64 6.50 -10.71
CA LYS A 263 -3.91 6.71 -9.44
C LYS A 263 -2.85 7.83 -9.51
N ILE A 264 -2.61 8.36 -10.71
CA ILE A 264 -1.83 9.57 -10.96
C ILE A 264 -2.81 10.67 -11.40
N ILE A 265 -2.75 11.83 -10.75
CA ILE A 265 -3.68 12.96 -10.94
C ILE A 265 -2.92 14.29 -11.11
N GLY A 266 -3.41 15.18 -11.98
CA GLY A 266 -2.78 16.50 -12.22
C GLY A 266 -2.99 17.54 -11.11
N ALA A 267 -3.81 17.21 -10.11
CA ALA A 267 -4.20 18.09 -9.01
C ALA A 267 -4.36 17.30 -7.72
N ALA A 268 -3.99 17.87 -6.58
CA ALA A 268 -4.31 17.29 -5.27
C ALA A 268 -5.82 17.30 -5.04
N SER A 269 -6.41 16.15 -4.69
CA SER A 269 -7.87 15.99 -4.54
C SER A 269 -8.45 16.69 -3.31
N GLU A 270 -7.67 16.78 -2.23
CA GLU A 270 -8.16 17.21 -0.90
C GLU A 270 -7.50 18.50 -0.38
N GLY A 271 -6.65 19.14 -1.20
CA GLY A 271 -6.07 20.47 -0.90
C GLY A 271 -5.04 20.52 0.24
N GLY A 272 -4.69 19.38 0.84
CA GLY A 272 -3.69 19.27 1.90
C GLY A 272 -2.23 19.22 1.42
N ALA A 273 -1.29 19.35 2.36
CA ALA A 273 0.15 19.25 2.08
C ALA A 273 0.68 17.81 1.99
N ASN A 274 -0.13 16.80 2.34
CA ASN A 274 0.27 15.41 2.53
C ASN A 274 0.09 14.58 1.24
N VAL A 275 0.61 15.08 0.12
CA VAL A 275 0.49 14.48 -1.22
C VAL A 275 1.88 14.09 -1.74
N PHE A 276 2.01 12.91 -2.33
CA PHE A 276 3.23 12.57 -3.06
C PHE A 276 3.23 13.22 -4.45
N GLU A 277 4.16 14.13 -4.70
CA GLU A 277 4.43 14.70 -6.03
C GLU A 277 5.39 13.78 -6.81
N VAL A 278 5.10 13.54 -8.08
CA VAL A 278 5.88 12.71 -9.00
C VAL A 278 6.14 13.44 -10.31
N SER A 279 7.35 13.32 -10.84
CA SER A 279 7.68 13.87 -12.16
C SER A 279 7.04 13.01 -13.26
N TYR A 280 6.20 13.62 -14.09
CA TYR A 280 5.44 12.95 -15.15
C TYR A 280 5.68 13.65 -16.49
N PHE A 281 6.60 13.09 -17.28
CA PHE A 281 7.15 13.67 -18.51
C PHE A 281 7.71 15.08 -18.32
N LYS A 282 6.99 16.13 -18.75
CA LYS A 282 7.39 17.55 -18.67
C LYS A 282 6.65 18.33 -17.57
N SER A 283 5.87 17.65 -16.72
CA SER A 283 5.01 18.26 -15.70
C SER A 283 5.04 17.52 -14.36
N SER A 284 4.73 18.19 -13.26
CA SER A 284 4.42 17.54 -11.99
C SER A 284 3.03 16.91 -12.04
N ALA A 285 2.92 15.65 -11.61
CA ALA A 285 1.67 15.01 -11.25
C ALA A 285 1.72 14.55 -9.79
N TYR A 286 0.61 14.03 -9.28
CA TYR A 286 0.45 13.65 -7.87
C TYR A 286 -0.13 12.24 -7.75
N LEU A 287 0.21 11.50 -6.71
CA LEU A 287 -0.47 10.25 -6.38
C LEU A 287 -1.82 10.53 -5.70
N ALA A 288 -2.82 9.70 -5.99
CA ALA A 288 -4.18 9.90 -5.52
C ALA A 288 -4.37 9.57 -4.02
N GLN A 289 -4.73 10.58 -3.22
CA GLN A 289 -5.12 10.45 -1.81
C GLN A 289 -6.51 9.83 -1.59
N SER A 290 -7.31 9.79 -2.66
CA SER A 290 -8.60 9.13 -2.77
C SER A 290 -9.03 9.07 -4.25
N PRO A 291 -9.87 8.11 -4.66
CA PRO A 291 -10.49 8.08 -6.00
C PRO A 291 -11.63 9.10 -6.17
N GLN A 292 -11.76 10.05 -5.24
CA GLN A 292 -13.00 10.80 -4.98
C GLN A 292 -13.46 11.67 -6.14
N PHE A 293 -12.55 12.25 -6.94
CA PHE A 293 -12.95 12.99 -8.14
C PHE A 293 -13.55 12.07 -9.20
N TYR A 294 -12.88 10.96 -9.54
CA TYR A 294 -13.33 10.04 -10.60
C TYR A 294 -14.63 9.32 -10.28
N LYS A 295 -14.89 8.98 -8.99
CA LYS A 295 -16.20 8.44 -8.58
C LYS A 295 -17.35 9.40 -8.91
N GLN A 296 -17.21 10.68 -8.55
CA GLN A 296 -18.24 11.69 -8.79
C GLN A 296 -18.37 12.01 -10.29
N MET A 297 -17.27 11.98 -11.05
CA MET A 297 -17.30 12.10 -12.52
C MET A 297 -18.02 10.91 -13.18
N ALA A 298 -17.92 9.69 -12.64
CA ALA A 298 -18.69 8.54 -13.11
C ALA A 298 -20.19 8.68 -12.78
N ILE A 299 -20.54 9.22 -11.61
CA ILE A 299 -21.93 9.57 -11.29
C ILE A 299 -22.48 10.68 -12.20
N ALA A 300 -21.65 11.64 -12.61
CA ALA A 300 -21.98 12.65 -13.63
C ALA A 300 -21.95 12.11 -15.08
N ALA A 301 -21.67 10.81 -15.27
CA ALA A 301 -21.72 10.10 -16.54
C ALA A 301 -22.74 8.93 -16.49
N ASP A 302 -23.82 9.12 -15.73
CA ASP A 302 -24.99 8.24 -15.61
C ASP A 302 -24.73 6.80 -15.10
N PHE A 303 -23.59 6.52 -14.45
CA PHE A 303 -23.32 5.19 -13.88
C PHE A 303 -24.15 4.84 -12.61
N GLU A 304 -24.94 5.78 -12.06
CA GLU A 304 -25.80 5.74 -10.84
C GLU A 304 -25.19 5.23 -9.52
N LYS A 305 -24.50 4.09 -9.52
CA LYS A 305 -23.94 3.38 -8.37
C LYS A 305 -22.58 2.79 -8.74
N VAL A 306 -21.51 3.36 -8.20
CA VAL A 306 -20.14 2.91 -8.51
C VAL A 306 -19.39 2.52 -7.26
N PHE A 307 -18.52 1.52 -7.39
CA PHE A 307 -17.48 1.25 -6.40
C PHE A 307 -16.12 0.99 -7.07
N THR A 308 -15.05 1.14 -6.31
CA THR A 308 -13.69 0.80 -6.72
C THR A 308 -12.93 0.20 -5.55
N ILE A 309 -12.04 -0.75 -5.85
CA ILE A 309 -11.07 -1.30 -4.90
C ILE A 309 -9.68 -1.01 -5.45
N GLY A 310 -8.80 -0.41 -4.64
CA GLY A 310 -7.39 -0.27 -5.01
C GLY A 310 -6.60 0.72 -4.15
N ALA A 311 -5.30 0.80 -4.42
CA ALA A 311 -4.36 1.59 -3.64
C ALA A 311 -4.73 3.08 -3.51
N VAL A 312 -4.42 3.63 -2.35
CA VAL A 312 -4.59 5.03 -1.94
C VAL A 312 -3.29 5.49 -1.28
N PHE A 313 -2.80 6.69 -1.62
CA PHE A 313 -1.48 7.17 -1.21
C PHE A 313 -1.56 8.46 -0.41
N ARG A 314 -1.03 8.49 0.81
CA ARG A 314 -1.01 9.67 1.69
C ARG A 314 0.39 9.93 2.24
N ALA A 315 0.93 11.12 2.01
CA ALA A 315 2.25 11.51 2.51
C ALA A 315 2.15 12.00 3.98
N GLU A 316 1.68 11.11 4.85
CA GLU A 316 1.56 11.34 6.30
C GLU A 316 2.81 10.81 7.00
N ASP A 317 3.72 11.71 7.38
CA ASP A 317 5.01 11.40 8.03
C ASP A 317 4.81 11.00 9.52
N SER A 318 4.13 9.88 9.75
CA SER A 318 3.75 9.44 11.10
C SER A 318 3.79 7.90 11.29
N ASN A 319 4.93 7.42 11.78
CA ASN A 319 5.12 6.07 12.30
C ASN A 319 4.19 5.84 13.51
N THR A 320 2.95 5.41 13.25
CA THR A 320 1.84 5.36 14.22
C THR A 320 0.87 4.22 13.91
N HIS A 321 0.10 3.77 14.92
CA HIS A 321 -0.78 2.60 14.83
C HIS A 321 -2.02 2.74 13.93
N ARG A 322 -2.29 3.94 13.37
CA ARG A 322 -3.54 4.29 12.63
C ARG A 322 -3.32 4.76 11.19
N HIS A 323 -2.08 5.10 10.80
CA HIS A 323 -1.77 5.70 9.51
C HIS A 323 -0.80 4.81 8.71
N LEU A 324 -0.99 4.78 7.40
CA LEU A 324 -0.15 4.08 6.42
C LEU A 324 0.05 5.01 5.23
N THR A 325 1.23 4.99 4.61
CA THR A 325 1.54 5.80 3.43
C THR A 325 0.88 5.27 2.15
N GLU A 326 0.66 3.96 2.09
CA GLU A 326 -0.07 3.22 1.06
C GLU A 326 -1.03 2.25 1.76
N PHE A 327 -2.30 2.23 1.35
CA PHE A 327 -3.33 1.32 1.85
C PHE A 327 -4.41 1.05 0.79
N VAL A 328 -5.24 0.03 0.99
CA VAL A 328 -6.32 -0.33 0.05
C VAL A 328 -7.62 0.37 0.43
N GLY A 329 -8.06 1.29 -0.43
CA GLY A 329 -9.39 1.89 -0.34
C GLY A 329 -10.46 0.95 -0.92
N LEU A 330 -11.54 0.72 -0.15
CA LEU A 330 -12.82 0.25 -0.66
C LEU A 330 -13.74 1.47 -0.75
N ASP A 331 -14.04 1.92 -1.96
CA ASP A 331 -14.51 3.28 -2.20
C ASP A 331 -15.78 3.27 -3.03
N LEU A 332 -16.86 3.93 -2.59
CA LEU A 332 -18.16 3.90 -3.28
C LEU A 332 -18.86 5.26 -3.32
N GLU A 333 -19.77 5.42 -4.29
CA GLU A 333 -20.58 6.62 -4.52
C GLU A 333 -21.93 6.25 -5.17
N ILE A 334 -23.01 6.92 -4.78
CA ILE A 334 -24.40 6.58 -5.13
C ILE A 334 -25.20 7.86 -5.43
N ALA A 335 -25.89 7.91 -6.56
CA ALA A 335 -26.98 8.86 -6.81
C ALA A 335 -28.24 8.47 -6.02
N PHE A 336 -28.85 9.41 -5.30
CA PHE A 336 -30.02 9.15 -4.43
C PHE A 336 -31.22 10.02 -4.84
N GLN A 337 -32.44 9.61 -4.46
CA GLN A 337 -33.66 10.23 -4.99
C GLN A 337 -34.21 11.36 -4.10
N TYR A 338 -34.20 11.21 -2.77
CA TYR A 338 -34.85 12.14 -1.85
C TYR A 338 -33.97 12.59 -0.70
N HIS A 339 -33.14 11.71 -0.11
CA HIS A 339 -32.29 12.04 1.03
C HIS A 339 -31.02 11.18 1.09
N TYR A 340 -29.88 11.77 1.46
CA TYR A 340 -28.60 11.06 1.58
C TYR A 340 -28.59 9.94 2.65
N HIS A 341 -29.61 9.88 3.50
CA HIS A 341 -29.82 8.74 4.40
C HIS A 341 -30.06 7.43 3.64
N GLU A 342 -30.61 7.48 2.41
CA GLU A 342 -30.68 6.31 1.51
C GLU A 342 -29.30 5.66 1.33
N VAL A 343 -28.26 6.49 1.17
CA VAL A 343 -26.86 6.06 1.04
C VAL A 343 -26.29 5.58 2.37
N MET A 344 -26.56 6.29 3.47
CA MET A 344 -26.13 5.84 4.80
C MET A 344 -26.68 4.46 5.15
N ASP A 345 -27.95 4.20 4.86
CA ASP A 345 -28.59 2.90 5.13
C ASP A 345 -28.09 1.79 4.19
N VAL A 346 -27.77 2.11 2.93
CA VAL A 346 -27.09 1.15 2.03
C VAL A 346 -25.70 0.76 2.54
N ILE A 347 -24.91 1.73 3.04
CA ILE A 347 -23.56 1.49 3.60
C ILE A 347 -23.64 0.79 4.97
N GLY A 348 -24.58 1.17 5.84
CA GLY A 348 -24.81 0.50 7.12
C GLY A 348 -25.18 -0.99 6.92
N ASN A 349 -26.08 -1.26 5.98
CA ASN A 349 -26.47 -2.62 5.61
C ASN A 349 -25.36 -3.40 4.89
N LEU A 350 -24.43 -2.72 4.20
CA LEU A 350 -23.22 -3.35 3.64
C LEU A 350 -22.31 -3.85 4.77
N PHE A 351 -22.06 -3.03 5.80
CA PHE A 351 -21.23 -3.45 6.94
C PHE A 351 -21.85 -4.59 7.75
N THR A 352 -23.15 -4.54 8.08
CA THR A 352 -23.80 -5.63 8.83
C THR A 352 -23.81 -6.95 8.05
N GLN A 353 -23.96 -6.90 6.72
CA GLN A 353 -23.84 -8.09 5.84
C GLN A 353 -22.40 -8.62 5.79
N ILE A 354 -21.38 -7.76 5.69
CA ILE A 354 -19.96 -8.18 5.76
C ILE A 354 -19.67 -8.82 7.12
N PHE A 355 -20.05 -8.21 8.25
CA PHE A 355 -19.79 -8.77 9.58
C PHE A 355 -20.47 -10.13 9.78
N ARG A 356 -21.71 -10.30 9.31
CA ARG A 356 -22.42 -11.59 9.30
C ARG A 356 -21.68 -12.62 8.45
N GLY A 357 -21.35 -12.29 7.20
CA GLY A 357 -20.62 -13.17 6.29
C GLY A 357 -19.24 -13.59 6.81
N LEU A 358 -18.52 -12.71 7.52
CA LEU A 358 -17.27 -13.06 8.19
C LEU A 358 -17.48 -14.03 9.36
N GLN A 359 -18.48 -13.78 10.21
CA GLN A 359 -18.78 -14.66 11.36
C GLN A 359 -19.27 -16.05 10.93
N GLU A 360 -19.97 -16.15 9.81
CA GLU A 360 -20.46 -17.41 9.24
C GLU A 360 -19.38 -18.17 8.45
N ARG A 361 -18.68 -17.50 7.50
CA ARG A 361 -17.78 -18.16 6.54
C ARG A 361 -16.34 -18.33 7.04
N TYR A 362 -15.85 -17.48 7.95
CA TYR A 362 -14.43 -17.40 8.36
C TYR A 362 -14.19 -17.70 9.85
N LYS A 363 -15.07 -18.50 10.48
CA LYS A 363 -15.03 -18.80 11.92
C LYS A 363 -13.70 -19.41 12.37
N GLN A 364 -13.10 -20.31 11.58
CA GLN A 364 -11.83 -20.97 11.91
C GLN A 364 -10.66 -19.98 11.93
N GLU A 365 -10.56 -19.12 10.90
CA GLU A 365 -9.59 -18.03 10.84
C GLU A 365 -9.74 -17.09 12.04
N ILE A 366 -10.96 -16.67 12.40
CA ILE A 366 -11.22 -15.77 13.53
C ILE A 366 -10.77 -16.40 14.86
N GLU A 367 -11.09 -17.69 15.09
CA GLU A 367 -10.64 -18.42 16.29
C GLU A 367 -9.11 -18.52 16.35
N SER A 368 -8.46 -18.75 15.22
CA SER A 368 -7.00 -18.84 15.14
C SER A 368 -6.28 -17.50 15.29
N VAL A 369 -6.86 -16.37 14.85
CA VAL A 369 -6.34 -15.05 15.20
C VAL A 369 -6.46 -14.82 16.71
N ARG A 370 -7.60 -15.17 17.32
CA ARG A 370 -7.81 -15.03 18.78
C ARG A 370 -6.86 -15.88 19.63
N LYS A 371 -6.36 -17.01 19.13
CA LYS A 371 -5.34 -17.82 19.82
C LYS A 371 -4.03 -17.05 20.05
N GLN A 372 -3.63 -16.19 19.11
CA GLN A 372 -2.42 -15.36 19.26
C GLN A 372 -2.73 -13.96 19.83
N TYR A 373 -3.86 -13.36 19.43
CA TYR A 373 -4.28 -12.02 19.79
C TYR A 373 -5.67 -12.07 20.47
N PRO A 374 -5.76 -12.35 21.77
CA PRO A 374 -7.03 -12.53 22.46
C PRO A 374 -7.90 -11.28 22.41
N SER A 375 -9.08 -11.39 21.78
CA SER A 375 -10.02 -10.29 21.59
C SER A 375 -11.48 -10.71 21.79
N GLU A 376 -12.31 -9.77 22.24
CA GLU A 376 -13.76 -9.99 22.40
C GLU A 376 -14.44 -10.32 21.05
N PRO A 377 -15.56 -11.06 21.03
CA PRO A 377 -16.45 -11.12 19.89
C PRO A 377 -16.93 -9.73 19.45
N PHE A 378 -16.98 -9.49 18.13
CA PHE A 378 -17.46 -8.23 17.56
C PHE A 378 -18.99 -8.19 17.56
N GLN A 379 -19.58 -7.19 18.21
CA GLN A 379 -21.03 -7.06 18.38
C GLN A 379 -21.59 -5.92 17.51
N PHE A 380 -22.71 -6.15 16.82
CA PHE A 380 -23.36 -5.15 15.98
C PHE A 380 -24.89 -5.25 16.04
N LEU A 381 -25.57 -4.17 15.65
CA LEU A 381 -27.02 -4.09 15.57
C LEU A 381 -27.48 -4.08 14.10
N ASP A 382 -28.69 -4.58 13.86
CA ASP A 382 -29.35 -4.64 12.55
C ASP A 382 -30.82 -4.20 12.75
N PRO A 383 -31.23 -2.99 12.31
CA PRO A 383 -30.42 -1.97 11.63
C PRO A 383 -29.34 -1.35 12.53
N PRO A 384 -28.23 -0.85 11.95
CA PRO A 384 -27.12 -0.27 12.71
C PRO A 384 -27.48 1.07 13.38
N LEU A 385 -26.85 1.32 14.54
CA LEU A 385 -27.08 2.51 15.35
C LEU A 385 -26.66 3.79 14.61
N ARG A 386 -27.52 4.81 14.62
CA ARG A 386 -27.25 6.16 14.13
C ARG A 386 -27.46 7.17 15.27
N LEU A 387 -26.52 8.11 15.43
CA LEU A 387 -26.60 9.24 16.37
C LEU A 387 -26.23 10.53 15.63
N GLU A 388 -26.70 11.69 16.09
CA GLU A 388 -26.20 12.99 15.59
C GLU A 388 -24.94 13.42 16.34
N PHE A 389 -24.01 14.10 15.68
CA PHE A 389 -22.75 14.60 16.28
C PHE A 389 -22.96 15.42 17.58
N PRO A 390 -23.98 16.30 17.72
CA PRO A 390 -24.25 16.98 18.98
C PRO A 390 -24.66 16.04 20.13
N GLU A 391 -25.25 14.88 19.84
CA GLU A 391 -25.58 13.86 20.84
C GLU A 391 -24.31 13.16 21.32
N ALA A 392 -23.39 12.82 20.42
CA ALA A 392 -22.08 12.27 20.76
C ALA A 392 -21.25 13.25 21.62
N VAL A 393 -21.25 14.54 21.27
CA VAL A 393 -20.64 15.61 22.09
C VAL A 393 -21.31 15.71 23.46
N ALA A 394 -22.63 15.56 23.56
CA ALA A 394 -23.35 15.55 24.84
C ALA A 394 -22.95 14.34 25.71
N MET A 395 -22.87 13.13 25.14
CA MET A 395 -22.43 11.92 25.88
C MET A 395 -21.00 12.06 26.42
N LEU A 396 -20.09 12.69 25.66
CA LEU A 396 -18.71 12.95 26.09
C LEU A 396 -18.65 14.01 27.20
N ARG A 397 -19.48 15.06 27.13
CA ARG A 397 -19.61 16.07 28.18
C ARG A 397 -20.21 15.51 29.48
N GLU A 398 -21.25 14.66 29.39
CA GLU A 398 -21.79 13.92 30.54
C GLU A 398 -20.79 12.97 31.19
N ALA A 399 -19.83 12.47 30.41
CA ALA A 399 -18.72 11.65 30.88
C ALA A 399 -17.48 12.46 31.31
N GLY A 400 -17.58 13.79 31.35
CA GLY A 400 -16.58 14.69 31.94
C GLY A 400 -15.54 15.27 30.98
N ILE A 401 -15.72 15.15 29.65
CA ILE A 401 -14.78 15.69 28.65
C ILE A 401 -15.30 17.01 28.07
N GLU A 402 -14.51 18.09 28.20
CA GLU A 402 -14.79 19.37 27.55
C GLU A 402 -14.34 19.33 26.07
N ILE A 403 -15.30 19.44 25.14
CA ILE A 403 -15.12 19.55 23.68
C ILE A 403 -16.03 20.68 23.18
N GLY A 404 -15.59 21.51 22.24
CA GLY A 404 -16.39 22.56 21.60
C GLY A 404 -17.41 22.01 20.59
N ASP A 405 -18.52 22.74 20.34
CA ASP A 405 -19.59 22.27 19.43
C ASP A 405 -19.16 22.14 17.95
N GLU A 406 -18.02 22.77 17.59
CA GLU A 406 -17.46 22.80 16.23
C GLU A 406 -16.06 22.16 16.17
N GLU A 407 -15.60 21.52 17.25
CA GLU A 407 -14.28 20.86 17.33
C GLU A 407 -14.40 19.36 17.02
N ASP A 408 -13.48 18.84 16.20
CA ASP A 408 -13.47 17.43 15.80
C ASP A 408 -12.98 16.48 16.92
N PHE A 409 -13.30 15.19 16.80
CA PHE A 409 -12.93 14.21 17.82
C PHE A 409 -11.46 13.79 17.72
N SER A 410 -10.72 14.00 18.82
CA SER A 410 -9.39 13.39 18.98
C SER A 410 -9.50 11.89 19.25
N THR A 411 -8.45 11.11 18.92
CA THR A 411 -8.47 9.64 19.05
C THR A 411 -8.81 9.10 20.44
N PRO A 412 -8.37 9.72 21.55
CA PRO A 412 -8.85 9.35 22.88
C PRO A 412 -10.36 9.53 23.06
N ASN A 413 -10.95 10.58 22.46
CA ASN A 413 -12.38 10.86 22.55
C ASN A 413 -13.19 9.86 21.72
N GLU A 414 -12.74 9.50 20.51
CA GLU A 414 -13.38 8.44 19.69
C GLU A 414 -13.39 7.10 20.44
N LYS A 415 -12.25 6.66 20.98
CA LYS A 415 -12.14 5.39 21.72
C LYS A 415 -12.96 5.41 23.01
N PHE A 416 -13.12 6.57 23.66
CA PHE A 416 -13.97 6.72 24.83
C PHE A 416 -15.47 6.76 24.47
N LEU A 417 -15.85 7.41 23.36
CA LEU A 417 -17.23 7.38 22.84
C LEU A 417 -17.66 5.95 22.50
N GLY A 418 -16.82 5.17 21.83
CA GLY A 418 -17.09 3.76 21.54
C GLY A 418 -17.31 2.94 22.82
N ARG A 419 -16.50 3.17 23.86
CA ARG A 419 -16.70 2.56 25.19
C ARG A 419 -18.02 2.99 25.84
N LEU A 420 -18.44 4.26 25.71
CA LEU A 420 -19.71 4.76 26.25
C LEU A 420 -20.91 4.13 25.51
N VAL A 421 -20.88 4.06 24.17
CA VAL A 421 -21.91 3.41 23.35
C VAL A 421 -22.08 1.94 23.72
N LYS A 422 -20.97 1.21 23.88
CA LYS A 422 -20.97 -0.20 24.30
C LYS A 422 -21.45 -0.38 25.74
N ALA A 423 -20.95 0.41 26.69
CA ALA A 423 -21.13 0.16 28.13
C ALA A 423 -22.35 0.81 28.80
N LYS A 424 -22.89 1.91 28.26
CA LYS A 424 -23.98 2.67 28.92
C LYS A 424 -25.38 2.48 28.32
N VAL A 425 -25.51 2.27 27.00
CA VAL A 425 -26.81 2.45 26.32
C VAL A 425 -27.16 1.39 25.27
N TYR A 426 -26.23 1.02 24.36
CA TYR A 426 -26.62 0.31 23.13
C TYR A 426 -25.97 -1.06 22.91
N GLY A 427 -24.86 -1.40 23.57
CA GLY A 427 -24.26 -2.74 23.47
C GLY A 427 -23.74 -3.12 22.08
N THR A 428 -23.20 -2.16 21.33
CA THR A 428 -22.68 -2.37 19.96
C THR A 428 -21.22 -1.89 19.84
N ASP A 429 -20.40 -2.62 19.08
CA ASP A 429 -19.07 -2.18 18.63
C ASP A 429 -19.15 -1.32 17.35
N PHE A 430 -20.30 -1.31 16.63
CA PHE A 430 -20.50 -0.56 15.38
C PHE A 430 -21.61 0.49 15.50
N PHE A 431 -21.31 1.73 15.07
CA PHE A 431 -22.29 2.84 15.01
C PHE A 431 -21.90 3.90 13.97
N MET A 432 -22.88 4.72 13.58
CA MET A 432 -22.76 5.81 12.61
C MET A 432 -23.04 7.15 13.29
N LEU A 433 -22.24 8.16 12.99
CA LEU A 433 -22.49 9.55 13.39
C LEU A 433 -22.86 10.39 12.15
N ASP A 434 -23.95 11.15 12.24
CA ASP A 434 -24.42 12.11 11.23
C ASP A 434 -24.20 13.56 11.70
N LYS A 435 -24.27 14.53 10.78
CA LYS A 435 -24.26 15.98 11.07
C LYS A 435 -22.95 16.54 11.65
N PHE A 436 -21.81 16.19 11.06
CA PHE A 436 -20.52 16.77 11.48
C PHE A 436 -20.37 18.28 11.14
N PRO A 437 -19.53 19.03 11.88
CA PRO A 437 -19.23 20.44 11.61
C PRO A 437 -18.66 20.69 10.21
N LEU A 438 -19.21 21.70 9.52
CA LEU A 438 -18.87 22.04 8.14
C LEU A 438 -17.42 22.55 7.98
N ALA A 439 -16.87 23.18 9.02
CA ALA A 439 -15.54 23.81 9.00
C ALA A 439 -14.37 22.81 8.90
N VAL A 440 -14.59 21.56 9.27
CA VAL A 440 -13.57 20.48 9.25
C VAL A 440 -13.60 19.73 7.90
N ARG A 441 -14.70 19.82 7.15
CA ARG A 441 -14.98 18.94 6.01
C ARG A 441 -14.48 19.52 4.68
N PRO A 442 -14.13 18.67 3.68
CA PRO A 442 -13.66 19.12 2.37
C PRO A 442 -14.63 20.04 1.60
N PHE A 443 -14.09 20.73 0.60
CA PHE A 443 -14.85 21.70 -0.22
C PHE A 443 -16.04 21.08 -0.96
N TYR A 444 -15.99 19.80 -1.34
CA TYR A 444 -17.08 19.10 -2.03
C TYR A 444 -18.21 18.61 -1.10
N THR A 445 -18.11 18.80 0.22
CA THR A 445 -19.16 18.40 1.18
C THR A 445 -20.35 19.37 1.19
N MET A 446 -21.57 18.83 1.17
CA MET A 446 -22.82 19.61 1.20
C MET A 446 -23.12 20.19 2.60
N PRO A 447 -23.41 21.51 2.73
CA PRO A 447 -23.89 22.11 3.98
C PRO A 447 -25.27 21.60 4.44
N ASP A 448 -25.57 21.69 5.75
CA ASP A 448 -26.91 21.43 6.26
C ASP A 448 -27.87 22.62 5.99
N PRO A 449 -29.08 22.41 5.44
CA PRO A 449 -30.03 23.48 5.15
C PRO A 449 -30.72 24.12 6.37
N LYS A 450 -30.54 23.59 7.59
CA LYS A 450 -31.15 24.07 8.85
C LYS A 450 -30.18 24.89 9.71
N ASP A 451 -28.92 24.47 9.81
CA ASP A 451 -27.88 25.15 10.59
C ASP A 451 -26.55 25.15 9.80
N PRO A 452 -26.10 26.31 9.28
CA PRO A 452 -24.96 26.39 8.37
C PRO A 452 -23.60 26.06 9.02
N ARG A 453 -23.57 25.78 10.33
CA ARG A 453 -22.37 25.29 11.04
C ARG A 453 -22.15 23.80 10.83
N TYR A 454 -23.19 23.05 10.48
CA TYR A 454 -23.16 21.62 10.25
C TYR A 454 -23.28 21.27 8.76
N SER A 455 -23.05 20.00 8.45
CA SER A 455 -23.00 19.47 7.09
C SER A 455 -23.74 18.15 6.97
N ASN A 456 -24.14 17.80 5.75
CA ASN A 456 -24.66 16.46 5.43
C ASN A 456 -23.49 15.49 5.23
N SER A 457 -22.61 15.39 6.24
CA SER A 457 -21.52 14.42 6.30
C SER A 457 -21.61 13.54 7.54
N TYR A 458 -21.11 12.32 7.38
CA TYR A 458 -21.29 11.22 8.29
C TYR A 458 -20.06 10.33 8.32
N ASP A 459 -19.70 9.82 9.50
CA ASP A 459 -18.60 8.88 9.69
C ASP A 459 -19.12 7.61 10.37
N MET A 460 -18.42 6.50 10.15
CA MET A 460 -18.75 5.22 10.76
C MET A 460 -17.60 4.72 11.63
N TYR A 461 -17.96 4.16 12.79
CA TYR A 461 -17.02 3.78 13.84
C TYR A 461 -17.11 2.29 14.14
N MET A 462 -15.94 1.65 14.25
CA MET A 462 -15.79 0.30 14.78
C MET A 462 -14.93 0.36 16.04
N ARG A 463 -15.43 -0.14 17.18
CA ARG A 463 -14.75 -0.17 18.50
C ARG A 463 -14.23 1.19 19.00
N GLY A 464 -14.80 2.29 18.49
CA GLY A 464 -14.38 3.65 18.82
C GLY A 464 -13.21 4.17 17.97
N GLU A 465 -12.99 3.63 16.78
CA GLU A 465 -12.13 4.25 15.74
C GLU A 465 -12.88 4.39 14.42
N GLU A 466 -12.60 5.48 13.70
CA GLU A 466 -13.23 5.82 12.42
C GLU A 466 -12.69 4.96 11.27
N ILE A 467 -13.61 4.33 10.53
CA ILE A 467 -13.33 3.38 9.44
C ILE A 467 -13.79 3.86 8.06
N LEU A 468 -14.80 4.72 8.02
CA LEU A 468 -15.32 5.38 6.83
C LEU A 468 -15.61 6.83 7.17
N SER A 469 -15.21 7.72 6.27
CA SER A 469 -15.73 9.07 6.20
C SER A 469 -16.52 9.27 4.91
N GLY A 470 -17.72 9.85 5.03
CA GLY A 470 -18.68 9.99 3.94
C GLY A 470 -19.44 11.31 3.97
N ALA A 471 -20.03 11.67 2.84
CA ALA A 471 -20.85 12.87 2.72
C ALA A 471 -21.81 12.83 1.54
N GLN A 472 -22.90 13.58 1.65
CA GLN A 472 -23.57 14.16 0.50
C GLN A 472 -22.63 15.15 -0.20
N ARG A 473 -22.54 15.05 -1.52
CA ARG A 473 -21.70 15.91 -2.34
C ARG A 473 -22.46 17.14 -2.84
N VAL A 474 -21.71 18.20 -3.10
CA VAL A 474 -22.21 19.39 -3.81
C VAL A 474 -22.30 19.08 -5.30
N HIS A 475 -23.51 18.83 -5.79
CA HIS A 475 -23.79 18.58 -7.20
C HIS A 475 -23.94 19.88 -8.03
N ASP A 476 -24.16 21.02 -7.37
CA ASP A 476 -24.22 22.33 -8.04
C ASP A 476 -22.80 22.88 -8.36
N PRO A 477 -22.44 23.13 -9.63
CA PRO A 477 -21.15 23.67 -10.00
C PRO A 477 -20.90 25.10 -9.46
N THR A 478 -21.93 25.91 -9.18
CA THR A 478 -21.70 27.26 -8.60
C THR A 478 -21.25 27.18 -7.14
N LEU A 479 -21.99 26.50 -6.27
CA LEU A 479 -21.64 26.28 -4.87
C LEU A 479 -20.31 25.50 -4.72
N LEU A 480 -20.05 24.54 -5.62
CA LEU A 480 -18.77 23.82 -5.65
C LEU A 480 -17.59 24.76 -5.95
N THR A 481 -17.78 25.70 -6.89
CA THR A 481 -16.77 26.73 -7.23
C THR A 481 -16.55 27.72 -6.09
N GLU A 482 -17.61 28.13 -5.39
CA GLU A 482 -17.50 29.00 -4.21
C GLU A 482 -16.76 28.32 -3.06
N ARG A 483 -17.09 27.06 -2.76
CA ARG A 483 -16.38 26.28 -1.73
C ARG A 483 -14.93 25.99 -2.11
N ALA A 484 -14.63 25.70 -3.37
CA ALA A 484 -13.24 25.54 -3.83
C ALA A 484 -12.40 26.80 -3.57
N LYS A 485 -12.96 28.01 -3.79
CA LYS A 485 -12.31 29.29 -3.46
C LYS A 485 -12.09 29.45 -1.95
N LEU A 486 -13.10 29.14 -1.12
CA LEU A 486 -13.00 29.23 0.35
C LEU A 486 -11.90 28.31 0.92
N HIS A 487 -11.69 27.14 0.32
CA HIS A 487 -10.62 26.21 0.70
C HIS A 487 -9.27 26.49 -0.01
N ASN A 488 -9.13 27.64 -0.71
CA ASN A 488 -7.91 28.09 -1.41
C ASN A 488 -7.41 27.14 -2.53
N ILE A 489 -8.31 26.40 -3.18
CA ILE A 489 -7.95 25.44 -4.23
C ILE A 489 -7.84 26.14 -5.59
N CYS A 490 -6.76 25.85 -6.33
CA CYS A 490 -6.54 26.41 -7.66
C CYS A 490 -7.57 25.89 -8.67
N LEU A 491 -8.48 26.78 -9.10
CA LEU A 491 -9.61 26.45 -9.98
C LEU A 491 -9.17 25.90 -11.35
N GLU A 492 -8.03 26.32 -11.88
CA GLU A 492 -7.50 25.83 -13.16
C GLU A 492 -7.17 24.34 -13.09
N LYS A 493 -6.51 23.90 -12.01
CA LYS A 493 -6.14 22.49 -11.79
C LYS A 493 -7.35 21.57 -11.61
N ILE A 494 -8.47 22.09 -11.08
CA ILE A 494 -9.72 21.33 -10.91
C ILE A 494 -10.78 21.65 -11.97
N LYS A 495 -10.44 22.40 -13.03
CA LYS A 495 -11.38 22.79 -14.07
C LYS A 495 -12.07 21.58 -14.74
N PRO A 496 -11.39 20.51 -15.18
CA PRO A 496 -12.05 19.35 -15.80
C PRO A 496 -13.03 18.65 -14.86
N TYR A 497 -12.74 18.66 -13.55
CA TYR A 497 -13.64 18.13 -12.53
C TYR A 497 -14.89 19.02 -12.40
N ILE A 498 -14.74 20.35 -12.24
CA ILE A 498 -15.91 21.27 -12.16
C ILE A 498 -16.74 21.24 -13.46
N ASP A 499 -16.09 21.17 -14.63
CA ASP A 499 -16.79 21.14 -15.92
C ASP A 499 -17.68 19.88 -16.07
N SER A 500 -17.29 18.73 -15.51
CA SER A 500 -18.15 17.53 -15.50
C SER A 500 -19.49 17.74 -14.77
N PHE A 501 -19.53 18.58 -13.72
CA PHE A 501 -20.76 18.89 -13.00
C PHE A 501 -21.68 19.85 -13.78
N ARG A 502 -21.11 20.64 -14.72
CA ARG A 502 -21.88 21.55 -15.59
C ARG A 502 -22.71 20.83 -16.64
N TYR A 503 -22.38 19.57 -16.95
CA TYR A 503 -23.15 18.74 -17.88
C TYR A 503 -24.41 18.13 -17.24
N GLY A 504 -24.56 18.24 -15.91
CA GLY A 504 -25.75 17.82 -15.17
C GLY A 504 -25.47 16.67 -14.20
N CYS A 505 -24.88 16.96 -13.04
CA CYS A 505 -24.62 15.94 -12.03
C CYS A 505 -25.85 15.71 -11.11
N PRO A 506 -26.31 14.47 -10.90
CA PRO A 506 -27.43 14.18 -9.98
C PRO A 506 -27.03 14.34 -8.51
N PRO A 507 -27.99 14.50 -7.57
CA PRO A 507 -27.71 14.47 -6.14
C PRO A 507 -27.12 13.12 -5.71
N HIS A 508 -25.92 13.14 -5.12
CA HIS A 508 -25.19 11.92 -4.78
C HIS A 508 -24.44 12.03 -3.46
N ALA A 509 -24.12 10.86 -2.89
CA ALA A 509 -23.37 10.70 -1.65
C ALA A 509 -22.53 9.42 -1.68
N GLY A 510 -21.54 9.34 -0.81
CA GLY A 510 -20.63 8.19 -0.78
C GLY A 510 -19.57 8.33 0.31
N GLY A 511 -18.61 7.42 0.29
CA GLY A 511 -17.51 7.37 1.25
C GLY A 511 -16.36 6.49 0.78
N GLY A 512 -15.25 6.58 1.50
CA GLY A 512 -14.10 5.67 1.36
C GLY A 512 -13.87 4.90 2.65
N ILE A 513 -13.48 3.63 2.54
CA ILE A 513 -13.26 2.70 3.64
C ILE A 513 -11.81 2.21 3.58
N GLY A 514 -11.10 2.19 4.70
CA GLY A 514 -9.79 1.53 4.80
C GLY A 514 -9.93 0.04 5.06
N LEU A 515 -9.55 -0.82 4.11
CA LEU A 515 -9.63 -2.28 4.22
C LEU A 515 -8.89 -2.83 5.45
N GLU A 516 -7.68 -2.33 5.67
CA GLU A 516 -6.80 -2.71 6.76
C GLU A 516 -7.39 -2.27 8.11
N ARG A 517 -8.01 -1.08 8.20
CA ARG A 517 -8.69 -0.62 9.43
C ARG A 517 -9.90 -1.48 9.77
N VAL A 518 -10.74 -1.83 8.80
CA VAL A 518 -11.90 -2.72 9.03
C VAL A 518 -11.43 -4.08 9.54
N THR A 519 -10.40 -4.65 8.90
CA THR A 519 -9.82 -5.95 9.30
C THR A 519 -9.19 -5.88 10.70
N MET A 520 -8.43 -4.81 11.00
CA MET A 520 -7.81 -4.56 12.31
C MET A 520 -8.87 -4.50 13.42
N LEU A 521 -9.91 -3.69 13.24
CA LEU A 521 -10.90 -3.41 14.30
C LEU A 521 -11.91 -4.55 14.48
N PHE A 522 -12.28 -5.25 13.40
CA PHE A 522 -13.09 -6.48 13.48
C PHE A 522 -12.38 -7.57 14.31
N LEU A 523 -11.08 -7.76 14.08
CA LEU A 523 -10.26 -8.74 14.80
C LEU A 523 -9.81 -8.26 16.18
N GLY A 524 -9.85 -6.95 16.45
CA GLY A 524 -9.39 -6.37 17.72
C GLY A 524 -7.87 -6.29 17.85
N LEU A 525 -7.18 -6.11 16.72
CA LEU A 525 -5.73 -5.87 16.69
C LEU A 525 -5.40 -4.43 17.11
N ASP A 526 -4.23 -4.25 17.69
CA ASP A 526 -3.74 -3.00 18.29
C ASP A 526 -3.06 -2.03 17.31
N ASN A 527 -2.65 -2.53 16.14
CA ASN A 527 -1.80 -1.80 15.20
C ASN A 527 -2.08 -2.20 13.74
N ILE A 528 -2.40 -1.22 12.89
CA ILE A 528 -2.76 -1.40 11.47
C ILE A 528 -1.67 -2.07 10.63
N ARG A 529 -0.41 -2.01 11.08
CA ARG A 529 0.72 -2.70 10.45
C ARG A 529 0.66 -4.21 10.57
N LYS A 530 -0.07 -4.77 11.56
CA LYS A 530 -0.30 -6.22 11.63
C LYS A 530 -1.12 -6.70 10.42
N THR A 531 -2.03 -5.86 9.91
CA THR A 531 -2.86 -6.10 8.71
C THR A 531 -2.27 -5.61 7.37
N SER A 532 -1.22 -4.77 7.35
CA SER A 532 -0.62 -4.32 6.07
C SER A 532 0.44 -5.29 5.54
N MET A 533 0.41 -5.64 4.25
CA MET A 533 1.27 -6.70 3.69
C MET A 533 2.77 -6.40 3.87
N CYS A 534 3.23 -5.23 3.40
CA CYS A 534 4.59 -4.70 3.52
C CYS A 534 4.51 -3.18 3.66
N GLU A 535 5.31 -2.58 4.54
CA GLU A 535 5.34 -1.12 4.72
C GLU A 535 6.58 -0.52 4.03
N TYR A 536 6.36 0.33 3.01
CA TYR A 536 7.43 1.00 2.27
C TYR A 536 7.99 2.22 3.01
N PHE A 537 8.78 1.99 4.07
CA PHE A 537 9.64 3.01 4.65
C PHE A 537 10.93 3.18 3.81
N PRO A 538 11.37 4.41 3.47
CA PRO A 538 12.56 4.63 2.62
C PRO A 538 13.89 4.07 3.17
N SER A 539 13.95 3.78 4.47
CA SER A 539 15.15 3.27 5.16
C SER A 539 15.40 1.77 4.96
N SER A 540 14.36 0.94 4.84
CA SER A 540 14.51 -0.52 4.88
C SER A 540 15.03 -1.10 3.56
N VAL A 541 14.40 -0.76 2.44
CA VAL A 541 14.69 -1.38 1.12
C VAL A 541 16.01 -0.89 0.52
N ILE A 542 16.34 0.41 0.66
CA ILE A 542 17.55 1.00 0.06
C ILE A 542 18.83 0.40 0.67
N SER A 543 18.79 0.02 1.96
CA SER A 543 19.91 -0.57 2.69
C SER A 543 20.35 -1.94 2.14
N ALA A 544 19.42 -2.70 1.53
CA ALA A 544 19.68 -4.08 1.10
C ALA A 544 20.44 -4.20 -0.24
N TYR A 545 20.32 -3.21 -1.13
CA TYR A 545 20.88 -3.27 -2.50
C TYR A 545 22.01 -2.27 -2.77
N ALA A 546 22.15 -1.23 -1.95
CA ALA A 546 23.31 -0.34 -2.00
C ALA A 546 24.37 -0.77 -0.98
N GLY A 547 25.52 -1.26 -1.45
CA GLY A 547 26.71 -1.38 -0.60
C GLY A 547 27.04 -0.02 0.02
N LYS A 548 27.40 0.02 1.31
CA LYS A 548 27.53 1.25 2.14
C LYS A 548 28.59 2.22 1.59
N MET A 549 28.26 3.00 0.57
CA MET A 549 29.00 4.18 0.16
C MET A 549 28.81 5.29 1.20
N TYR A 550 29.85 5.55 1.99
CA TYR A 550 29.87 6.65 2.95
C TYR A 550 29.86 8.00 2.19
N ASN A 551 28.72 8.70 2.24
CA ASN A 551 28.52 9.99 1.57
C ASN A 551 28.37 11.12 2.60
N PHE A 552 29.51 11.65 3.07
CA PHE A 552 29.57 12.70 4.08
C PHE A 552 29.04 14.07 3.61
N LYS A 553 28.74 14.24 2.31
CA LYS A 553 28.16 15.49 1.76
C LYS A 553 26.68 15.69 2.15
N LYS A 554 26.02 14.65 2.70
CA LYS A 554 24.61 14.74 3.15
C LYS A 554 24.41 15.43 4.50
N ILE A 555 25.48 15.68 5.27
CA ILE A 555 25.38 16.29 6.60
C ILE A 555 25.00 17.77 6.45
N THR A 556 23.89 18.16 7.08
CA THR A 556 23.35 19.52 7.00
C THR A 556 24.15 20.51 7.84
N VAL A 557 24.13 21.79 7.45
CA VAL A 557 24.92 22.87 8.08
C VAL A 557 24.61 22.99 9.58
N VAL A 558 25.66 22.96 10.40
CA VAL A 558 25.57 23.20 11.84
C VAL A 558 25.67 24.71 12.08
N PRO A 559 24.58 25.39 12.47
CA PRO A 559 24.61 26.83 12.70
C PRO A 559 25.44 27.18 13.96
N SER A 560 26.01 28.39 13.98
CA SER A 560 26.60 28.93 15.22
C SER A 560 25.55 28.97 16.34
N ALA A 561 25.97 28.93 17.61
CA ALA A 561 25.02 28.99 18.72
C ALA A 561 24.10 30.23 18.66
N ILE A 562 24.62 31.37 18.20
CA ILE A 562 23.86 32.63 18.06
C ILE A 562 22.81 32.49 16.95
N ASP A 563 23.22 32.01 15.78
CA ASP A 563 22.31 31.85 14.63
C ASP A 563 21.26 30.78 14.90
N PHE A 564 21.62 29.69 15.56
CA PHE A 564 20.72 28.63 16.01
C PHE A 564 19.62 29.20 16.93
N ILE A 565 20.01 30.00 17.93
CA ILE A 565 19.07 30.70 18.83
C ILE A 565 18.17 31.64 18.02
N ASN A 566 18.73 32.45 17.13
CA ASN A 566 17.97 33.39 16.30
C ASN A 566 16.97 32.68 15.38
N ILE A 567 17.37 31.58 14.72
CA ILE A 567 16.52 30.76 13.86
C ILE A 567 15.36 30.16 14.65
N MET A 568 15.60 29.56 15.83
CA MET A 568 14.54 28.87 16.59
C MET A 568 13.60 29.84 17.31
N LEU A 569 14.09 30.97 17.81
CA LEU A 569 13.25 32.03 18.36
C LEU A 569 12.42 32.69 17.24
N SER A 570 13.01 32.96 16.07
CA SER A 570 12.29 33.51 14.90
C SER A 570 11.25 32.54 14.34
N LYS A 571 11.55 31.23 14.29
CA LYS A 571 10.55 30.19 13.96
C LYS A 571 9.41 30.19 14.99
N THR A 572 9.71 30.26 16.28
CA THR A 572 8.70 30.30 17.34
C THR A 572 7.82 31.55 17.23
N GLN A 573 8.41 32.73 16.99
CA GLN A 573 7.66 33.98 16.82
C GLN A 573 6.76 33.96 15.57
N ARG A 574 7.22 33.37 14.46
CA ARG A 574 6.44 33.27 13.21
C ARG A 574 5.38 32.17 13.21
N LYS A 575 5.62 31.01 13.86
CA LYS A 575 4.72 29.85 13.85
C LYS A 575 3.80 29.71 15.09
N THR A 576 3.89 30.61 16.07
CA THR A 576 2.98 30.61 17.24
C THR A 576 2.33 31.99 17.43
N PRO A 577 1.06 32.06 17.87
CA PRO A 577 0.35 33.34 18.01
C PRO A 577 1.11 34.32 18.91
N THR A 578 1.08 35.61 18.58
CA THR A 578 1.90 36.66 19.21
C THR A 578 1.16 37.53 20.21
N MET A 579 -0.13 37.78 19.98
CA MET A 579 -0.98 38.64 20.83
C MET A 579 -1.70 37.83 21.92
N VAL A 580 -1.68 38.36 23.15
CA VAL A 580 -2.53 37.92 24.26
C VAL A 580 -2.90 39.14 25.11
N HIS A 581 -4.15 39.25 25.56
CA HIS A 581 -4.62 40.41 26.34
C HIS A 581 -4.84 40.05 27.81
N ARG A 582 -4.56 40.99 28.72
CA ARG A 582 -4.64 40.80 30.19
C ARG A 582 -6.03 40.37 30.70
N HIS A 583 -7.09 40.66 29.96
CA HIS A 583 -8.47 40.31 30.31
C HIS A 583 -8.89 38.89 29.86
N TYR A 584 -8.03 38.13 29.19
CA TYR A 584 -8.33 36.75 28.80
C TYR A 584 -8.34 35.79 30.01
N LYS A 585 -9.19 34.74 29.94
CA LYS A 585 -9.21 33.65 30.94
C LYS A 585 -7.79 33.11 31.18
N ILE A 586 -7.43 32.89 32.45
CA ILE A 586 -6.07 32.48 32.85
C ILE A 586 -5.64 31.14 32.21
N SER A 587 -6.58 30.25 31.89
CA SER A 587 -6.34 29.03 31.09
C SER A 587 -5.74 29.34 29.72
N ARG A 588 -6.36 30.25 28.95
CA ARG A 588 -5.90 30.71 27.63
C ARG A 588 -4.52 31.35 27.71
N ILE A 589 -4.25 32.13 28.77
CA ILE A 589 -2.93 32.75 28.99
C ILE A 589 -1.86 31.68 29.32
N ARG A 590 -2.16 30.70 30.18
CA ARG A 590 -1.26 29.57 30.47
C ARG A 590 -0.98 28.74 29.23
N GLN A 591 -2.01 28.34 28.48
CA GLN A 591 -1.89 27.60 27.21
C GLN A 591 -1.04 28.35 26.18
N PHE A 592 -1.20 29.67 26.04
CA PHE A 592 -0.42 30.51 25.13
C PHE A 592 1.09 30.42 25.42
N TYR A 593 1.50 30.59 26.68
CA TYR A 593 2.92 30.48 27.06
C TYR A 593 3.42 29.04 27.03
N MET A 594 2.64 28.06 27.49
CA MET A 594 3.00 26.64 27.41
C MET A 594 3.23 26.18 25.96
N ARG A 595 2.39 26.63 25.00
CA ARG A 595 2.56 26.34 23.57
C ARG A 595 3.86 26.93 23.04
N LYS A 596 4.24 28.16 23.44
CA LYS A 596 5.54 28.75 23.07
C LYS A 596 6.73 27.98 23.64
N VAL A 597 6.67 27.53 24.90
CA VAL A 597 7.76 26.74 25.52
C VAL A 597 7.91 25.39 24.83
N ARG A 598 6.83 24.59 24.70
CA ARG A 598 6.88 23.28 24.03
C ARG A 598 7.31 23.38 22.57
N PHE A 599 6.79 24.37 21.81
CA PHE A 599 7.20 24.55 20.42
C PHE A 599 8.68 24.93 20.28
N THR A 600 9.22 25.73 21.21
CA THR A 600 10.66 26.05 21.23
C THR A 600 11.50 24.83 21.57
N GLN A 601 11.08 24.05 22.58
CA GLN A 601 11.76 22.79 22.94
C GLN A 601 11.81 21.82 21.75
N GLN A 602 10.68 21.55 21.11
CA GLN A 602 10.62 20.62 19.98
C GLN A 602 11.58 21.04 18.85
N ASN A 603 11.57 22.32 18.42
CA ASN A 603 12.46 22.79 17.36
C ASN A 603 13.96 22.70 17.71
N PHE A 604 14.33 22.80 18.99
CA PHE A 604 15.70 22.50 19.44
C PHE A 604 15.97 21.00 19.48
N HIS A 605 15.06 20.20 20.04
CA HIS A 605 15.18 18.74 20.10
C HIS A 605 15.37 18.15 18.69
N ASP A 606 14.51 18.50 17.74
CA ASP A 606 14.55 18.01 16.35
C ASP A 606 15.91 18.32 15.72
N ARG A 607 16.38 19.57 15.83
CA ARG A 607 17.62 19.99 15.18
C ARG A 607 18.87 19.41 15.84
N LEU A 608 18.87 19.21 17.17
CA LEU A 608 19.97 18.54 17.87
C LEU A 608 19.98 17.02 17.58
N SER A 609 18.82 16.35 17.61
CA SER A 609 18.68 14.93 17.25
C SER A 609 19.17 14.66 15.82
N LEU A 610 18.79 15.52 14.88
CA LEU A 610 19.24 15.44 13.48
C LEU A 610 20.77 15.59 13.35
N ILE A 611 21.40 16.54 14.05
CA ILE A 611 22.87 16.67 14.07
C ILE A 611 23.53 15.40 14.63
N ILE A 612 22.98 14.81 15.69
CA ILE A 612 23.49 13.55 16.29
C ILE A 612 23.34 12.35 15.34
N GLN A 613 22.32 12.36 14.46
CA GLN A 613 22.03 11.27 13.52
C GLN A 613 22.80 11.38 12.18
N GLU A 614 23.06 12.59 11.68
CA GLU A 614 23.76 12.80 10.41
C GLU A 614 25.27 12.62 10.52
N PHE A 615 25.88 12.90 11.68
CA PHE A 615 27.32 12.74 11.88
C PHE A 615 27.74 11.26 12.03
N PRO A 616 28.82 10.82 11.36
CA PRO A 616 29.25 9.42 11.39
C PRO A 616 29.77 9.00 12.78
N LYS A 617 29.12 8.02 13.38
CA LYS A 617 29.66 7.34 14.58
C LYS A 617 30.91 6.53 14.21
N LEU A 618 32.04 6.84 14.85
CA LEU A 618 33.34 6.22 14.56
C LEU A 618 33.39 4.70 14.80
N GLU A 619 32.45 4.15 15.58
CA GLU A 619 32.35 2.70 15.89
C GLU A 619 31.53 1.91 14.86
N ASP A 620 30.55 2.55 14.20
CA ASP A 620 29.68 1.92 13.19
C ASP A 620 30.26 2.02 11.75
N VAL A 621 31.48 2.56 11.63
CA VAL A 621 32.16 2.94 10.37
C VAL A 621 33.37 2.03 10.12
N HIS A 622 33.66 1.76 8.84
CA HIS A 622 34.78 0.89 8.45
C HIS A 622 36.13 1.39 9.02
N PRO A 623 37.02 0.52 9.55
CA PRO A 623 38.26 0.90 10.23
C PRO A 623 39.11 1.96 9.50
N PHE A 624 39.34 1.82 8.18
CA PHE A 624 39.95 2.85 7.33
C PHE A 624 39.43 4.27 7.60
N TYR A 625 38.10 4.44 7.63
CA TYR A 625 37.48 5.74 7.88
C TYR A 625 37.49 6.09 9.37
N ALA A 626 37.34 5.14 10.29
CA ALA A 626 37.44 5.41 11.73
C ALA A 626 38.82 5.99 12.11
N ASP A 627 39.90 5.40 11.59
CA ASP A 627 41.27 5.84 11.84
C ASP A 627 41.63 7.12 11.06
N LEU A 628 41.14 7.27 9.81
CA LEU A 628 41.32 8.51 9.06
C LEU A 628 40.66 9.70 9.75
N LEU A 629 39.48 9.49 10.34
CA LEU A 629 38.76 10.51 11.12
C LEU A 629 39.44 10.77 12.48
N ASN A 630 40.06 9.76 13.10
CA ASN A 630 40.89 9.94 14.29
C ASN A 630 42.10 10.86 14.01
N VAL A 631 42.86 10.57 12.94
CA VAL A 631 44.03 11.36 12.51
C VAL A 631 43.66 12.79 12.10
N LEU A 632 42.48 13.00 11.51
CA LEU A 632 42.05 14.32 11.02
C LEU A 632 41.40 15.22 12.08
N TYR A 633 40.70 14.65 13.08
CA TYR A 633 39.79 15.43 13.93
C TYR A 633 39.94 15.22 15.44
N ASP A 634 40.80 14.28 15.87
CA ASP A 634 40.82 13.69 17.21
C ASP A 634 39.49 12.99 17.58
N LYS A 635 39.55 11.67 17.73
CA LYS A 635 38.43 10.80 18.13
C LYS A 635 37.77 11.23 19.44
N ASP A 636 38.55 11.69 20.41
CA ASP A 636 38.04 11.99 21.74
C ASP A 636 37.42 13.39 21.79
N HIS A 637 38.03 14.41 21.18
CA HIS A 637 37.36 15.71 20.96
C HIS A 637 36.08 15.56 20.12
N TYR A 638 36.09 14.74 19.06
CA TYR A 638 34.92 14.47 18.22
C TYR A 638 33.76 13.83 19.02
N LYS A 639 34.06 12.77 19.78
CA LYS A 639 33.09 12.11 20.67
C LYS A 639 32.58 13.06 21.76
N LEU A 640 33.47 13.85 22.37
CA LEU A 640 33.13 14.79 23.43
C LEU A 640 32.20 15.91 22.92
N ALA A 641 32.43 16.42 21.70
CA ALA A 641 31.56 17.40 21.07
C ALA A 641 30.14 16.84 20.83
N LEU A 642 30.01 15.66 20.21
CA LEU A 642 28.71 15.01 20.00
C LEU A 642 28.02 14.62 21.33
N GLY A 643 28.79 14.18 22.34
CA GLY A 643 28.31 13.90 23.68
C GLY A 643 27.73 15.14 24.38
N GLN A 644 28.43 16.28 24.31
CA GLN A 644 27.94 17.57 24.83
C GLN A 644 26.64 18.01 24.15
N ILE A 645 26.50 17.78 22.84
CA ILE A 645 25.28 18.07 22.07
C ILE A 645 24.11 17.15 22.50
N ASN A 646 24.37 15.86 22.74
CA ASN A 646 23.34 14.95 23.25
C ASN A 646 22.90 15.30 24.69
N VAL A 647 23.85 15.68 25.56
CA VAL A 647 23.54 16.19 26.91
C VAL A 647 22.74 17.49 26.84
N ALA A 648 23.07 18.39 25.91
CA ALA A 648 22.32 19.63 25.69
C ALA A 648 20.85 19.36 25.29
N ARG A 649 20.62 18.39 24.40
CA ARG A 649 19.27 17.92 24.02
C ARG A 649 18.47 17.45 25.24
N HIS A 650 19.01 16.52 26.02
CA HIS A 650 18.32 16.00 27.20
C HIS A 650 18.08 17.06 28.28
N LEU A 651 18.98 18.03 28.46
CA LEU A 651 18.76 19.18 29.34
C LEU A 651 17.64 20.10 28.85
N ILE A 652 17.55 20.35 27.53
CA ILE A 652 16.48 21.14 26.91
C ILE A 652 15.12 20.44 27.09
N ASP A 653 15.05 19.13 26.87
CA ASP A 653 13.83 18.35 27.07
C ASP A 653 13.36 18.41 28.54
N ASN A 654 14.28 18.25 29.50
CA ASN A 654 13.93 18.32 30.92
C ASN A 654 13.52 19.73 31.37
N VAL A 655 14.22 20.79 30.97
CA VAL A 655 13.85 22.19 31.28
C VAL A 655 12.44 22.56 30.80
N SER A 656 11.93 21.90 29.74
CA SER A 656 10.56 22.11 29.27
C SER A 656 9.49 21.53 30.19
N LYS A 657 9.78 20.44 30.93
CA LYS A 657 8.87 19.77 31.86
C LYS A 657 8.59 20.64 33.10
N ASP A 658 9.61 21.37 33.55
CA ASP A 658 9.53 22.32 34.66
C ASP A 658 8.75 23.61 34.31
N TYR A 659 8.31 23.78 33.05
CA TYR A 659 7.63 24.97 32.52
C TYR A 659 8.40 26.30 32.72
N VAL A 660 9.73 26.25 32.88
CA VAL A 660 10.55 27.45 33.14
C VAL A 660 10.73 28.29 31.86
N ARG A 661 10.98 29.60 32.05
CA ARG A 661 11.15 30.59 30.98
C ARG A 661 12.15 30.13 29.90
N LEU A 662 11.79 30.38 28.63
CA LEU A 662 12.59 30.15 27.40
C LEU A 662 14.08 30.50 27.54
N LEU A 663 14.41 31.54 28.32
CA LEU A 663 15.77 31.98 28.62
C LEU A 663 16.70 30.84 29.08
N LYS A 664 16.21 29.87 29.87
CA LYS A 664 17.04 28.73 30.30
C LYS A 664 17.50 27.85 29.13
N MET A 665 16.65 27.67 28.11
CA MET A 665 16.98 26.88 26.92
C MET A 665 18.05 27.59 26.07
N VAL A 666 17.89 28.91 25.92
CA VAL A 666 18.85 29.79 25.24
C VAL A 666 20.23 29.75 25.95
N THR A 667 20.27 29.76 27.29
CA THR A 667 21.54 29.65 28.03
C THR A 667 22.20 28.27 27.94
N ILE A 668 21.44 27.19 27.68
CA ILE A 668 22.05 25.88 27.39
C ILE A 668 22.80 25.97 26.06
N ILE A 669 22.14 26.32 24.95
CA ILE A 669 22.74 26.37 23.62
C ILE A 669 23.97 27.30 23.56
N LYS A 670 23.94 28.47 24.24
CA LYS A 670 25.12 29.35 24.34
C LYS A 670 26.35 28.68 24.96
N ARG A 671 26.18 27.66 25.81
CA ARG A 671 27.26 26.91 26.45
C ARG A 671 27.91 25.87 25.53
N GLN A 672 27.27 25.47 24.42
CA GLN A 672 27.86 24.58 23.40
C GLN A 672 28.37 25.33 22.16
N ALA A 673 28.70 26.63 22.30
CA ALA A 673 29.15 27.44 21.17
C ALA A 673 30.44 26.90 20.50
N SER A 674 31.43 26.47 21.29
CA SER A 674 32.65 25.83 20.80
C SER A 674 32.37 24.50 20.11
N SER A 675 31.55 23.64 20.72
CA SER A 675 31.19 22.32 20.20
C SER A 675 30.47 22.41 18.85
N LEU A 676 29.53 23.37 18.70
CA LEU A 676 28.83 23.63 17.43
C LEU A 676 29.78 24.17 16.35
N GLN A 677 30.68 25.09 16.70
CA GLN A 677 31.65 25.64 15.75
C GLN A 677 32.65 24.58 15.28
N TYR A 678 33.18 23.76 16.19
CA TYR A 678 34.05 22.62 15.85
C TYR A 678 33.33 21.63 14.93
N LEU A 679 32.08 21.25 15.24
CA LEU A 679 31.31 20.32 14.39
C LEU A 679 31.05 20.89 12.99
N GLU A 680 30.82 22.19 12.82
CA GLU A 680 30.69 22.81 11.48
C GLU A 680 32.01 22.78 10.71
N HIS A 681 33.15 23.06 11.34
CA HIS A 681 34.48 22.93 10.69
C HIS A 681 34.75 21.48 10.26
N VAL A 682 34.48 20.51 11.14
CA VAL A 682 34.59 19.08 10.85
C VAL A 682 33.68 18.70 9.68
N ARG A 683 32.42 19.18 9.66
CA ARG A 683 31.46 18.96 8.56
C ARG A 683 31.94 19.52 7.22
N GLN A 684 32.47 20.75 7.21
CA GLN A 684 32.99 21.38 6.00
C GLN A 684 34.19 20.61 5.42
N HIS A 685 35.06 20.08 6.27
CA HIS A 685 36.19 19.24 5.84
C HIS A 685 35.73 17.84 5.41
N LEU A 686 34.83 17.20 6.16
CA LEU A 686 34.18 15.92 5.81
C LEU A 686 33.53 15.96 4.43
N SER A 687 32.85 17.07 4.10
CA SER A 687 32.20 17.28 2.81
C SER A 687 33.17 17.45 1.63
N ARG A 688 34.47 17.62 1.88
CA ARG A 688 35.53 17.68 0.86
C ARG A 688 36.28 16.36 0.68
N LEU A 689 36.24 15.45 1.66
CA LEU A 689 36.91 14.15 1.57
C LEU A 689 36.35 13.32 0.38
N PRO A 690 37.22 12.60 -0.35
CA PRO A 690 36.79 11.73 -1.44
C PRO A 690 36.08 10.47 -0.92
N SER A 691 35.13 9.97 -1.71
CA SER A 691 34.46 8.69 -1.47
C SER A 691 35.33 7.53 -1.95
N ILE A 692 36.06 6.91 -1.03
CA ILE A 692 36.88 5.72 -1.23
C ILE A 692 36.05 4.51 -0.79
N ASP A 693 36.05 3.42 -1.57
CA ASP A 693 35.50 2.14 -1.11
C ASP A 693 36.65 1.17 -0.79
N PRO A 694 36.91 0.87 0.49
CA PRO A 694 38.05 0.05 0.92
C PRO A 694 37.99 -1.40 0.43
N ASN A 695 36.83 -1.87 -0.05
CA ASN A 695 36.63 -3.20 -0.60
C ASN A 695 36.70 -3.24 -2.13
N THR A 696 36.69 -2.11 -2.84
CA THR A 696 36.85 -2.08 -4.31
C THR A 696 38.30 -2.35 -4.74
N ARG A 697 38.55 -2.32 -6.06
CA ARG A 697 39.88 -2.49 -6.65
C ARG A 697 40.62 -1.16 -6.57
N THR A 698 41.47 -1.03 -5.57
CA THR A 698 42.29 0.14 -5.33
C THR A 698 43.72 -0.05 -5.84
N ILE A 699 44.32 1.02 -6.31
CA ILE A 699 45.73 1.14 -6.68
C ILE A 699 46.25 2.33 -5.87
N ILE A 700 47.31 2.15 -5.09
CA ILE A 700 47.90 3.21 -4.26
C ILE A 700 49.27 3.55 -4.83
N ILE A 701 49.51 4.84 -5.04
CA ILE A 701 50.78 5.39 -5.50
C ILE A 701 51.49 5.98 -4.28
N CYS A 702 52.65 5.46 -3.91
CA CYS A 702 53.45 5.94 -2.77
C CYS A 702 54.94 6.09 -3.14
N GLY A 703 55.73 6.64 -2.20
CA GLY A 703 57.11 7.09 -2.43
C GLY A 703 57.34 8.51 -1.91
N PHE A 704 58.57 9.01 -2.04
CA PHE A 704 59.00 10.33 -1.56
C PHE A 704 58.20 11.50 -2.16
N PRO A 705 58.29 12.72 -1.59
CA PRO A 705 57.91 13.95 -2.28
C PRO A 705 58.62 14.07 -3.65
N ASN A 706 58.07 14.87 -4.57
CA ASN A 706 58.69 15.25 -5.85
C ASN A 706 59.07 14.13 -6.86
N VAL A 707 58.86 12.84 -6.57
CA VAL A 707 59.15 11.71 -7.51
C VAL A 707 58.17 11.61 -8.70
N GLY A 708 57.11 12.43 -8.75
CA GLY A 708 56.16 12.48 -9.88
C GLY A 708 54.83 11.73 -9.70
N LYS A 709 54.48 11.29 -8.48
CA LYS A 709 53.22 10.57 -8.18
C LYS A 709 51.95 11.24 -8.73
N SER A 710 51.82 12.54 -8.47
CA SER A 710 50.67 13.35 -8.90
C SER A 710 50.63 13.59 -10.42
N SER A 711 51.77 13.57 -11.10
CA SER A 711 51.83 13.59 -12.57
C SER A 711 51.29 12.28 -13.18
N PHE A 712 51.64 11.14 -12.57
CA PHE A 712 51.24 9.82 -13.03
C PHE A 712 49.72 9.56 -12.91
N ILE A 713 49.08 10.02 -11.82
CA ILE A 713 47.60 9.93 -11.69
C ILE A 713 46.86 10.82 -12.70
N ASN A 714 47.38 12.01 -13.02
CA ASN A 714 46.80 12.91 -14.03
C ASN A 714 46.92 12.34 -15.47
N LYS A 715 47.89 11.45 -15.74
CA LYS A 715 48.01 10.75 -17.03
C LYS A 715 47.13 9.49 -17.13
N ILE A 716 46.91 8.78 -16.02
CA ILE A 716 46.12 7.51 -15.99
C ILE A 716 44.61 7.74 -15.76
N THR A 717 44.23 8.88 -15.21
CA THR A 717 42.87 9.19 -14.77
C THR A 717 42.44 10.58 -15.23
N ARG A 718 41.14 10.90 -15.14
CA ARG A 718 40.64 12.28 -15.31
C ARG A 718 40.65 13.08 -14.00
N ALA A 719 41.55 12.76 -13.06
CA ALA A 719 41.80 13.61 -11.91
C ALA A 719 42.68 14.78 -12.32
N ASP A 720 42.49 15.92 -11.66
CA ASP A 720 43.30 17.12 -11.81
C ASP A 720 43.93 17.41 -10.46
N VAL A 721 45.18 16.96 -10.28
CA VAL A 721 45.96 17.10 -9.04
C VAL A 721 47.10 18.09 -9.29
N GLU A 722 47.24 19.11 -8.43
CA GLU A 722 48.26 20.14 -8.57
C GLU A 722 49.69 19.55 -8.49
N VAL A 723 50.46 19.73 -9.57
CA VAL A 723 51.89 19.38 -9.64
C VAL A 723 52.71 20.65 -9.51
N GLN A 724 53.60 20.70 -8.52
CA GLN A 724 54.52 21.80 -8.23
C GLN A 724 55.88 21.22 -7.76
N PRO A 725 57.00 21.97 -7.88
CA PRO A 725 58.34 21.43 -7.62
C PRO A 725 58.76 21.40 -6.13
N TYR A 726 57.90 21.81 -5.20
CA TYR A 726 58.19 21.81 -3.76
C TYR A 726 57.46 20.66 -3.04
N ALA A 727 58.06 20.15 -1.96
CA ALA A 727 57.50 19.02 -1.21
C ALA A 727 56.11 19.32 -0.62
N PHE A 728 55.31 18.25 -0.43
CA PHE A 728 53.95 18.30 0.12
C PHE A 728 52.94 19.18 -0.67
N THR A 729 52.98 19.10 -2.00
CA THR A 729 51.91 19.62 -2.88
C THR A 729 50.56 19.01 -2.51
N THR A 730 50.50 17.68 -2.46
CA THR A 730 49.36 16.92 -1.95
C THR A 730 49.44 16.82 -0.43
N LYS A 731 48.41 17.36 0.25
CA LYS A 731 48.26 17.33 1.73
C LYS A 731 47.16 16.38 2.20
N SER A 732 46.48 15.74 1.26
CA SER A 732 45.35 14.83 1.46
C SER A 732 45.38 13.74 0.40
N LEU A 733 44.75 12.61 0.68
CA LEU A 733 44.53 11.54 -0.31
C LEU A 733 43.66 12.06 -1.46
N TYR A 734 44.13 11.90 -2.70
CA TYR A 734 43.34 12.17 -3.92
C TYR A 734 42.89 10.85 -4.56
N VAL A 735 41.74 10.88 -5.26
CA VAL A 735 41.17 9.68 -5.91
C VAL A 735 40.84 9.99 -7.36
N GLY A 736 41.52 9.29 -8.27
CA GLY A 736 41.17 9.21 -9.68
C GLY A 736 40.45 7.91 -10.00
N HIS A 737 39.68 7.91 -11.08
CA HIS A 737 39.06 6.71 -11.63
C HIS A 737 39.61 6.40 -13.02
N THR A 738 39.85 5.12 -13.27
CA THR A 738 40.26 4.60 -14.58
C THR A 738 39.59 3.24 -14.78
N ASP A 739 39.28 2.91 -16.03
CA ASP A 739 38.68 1.62 -16.38
C ASP A 739 39.72 0.71 -17.05
N TYR A 740 39.62 -0.60 -16.81
CA TYR A 740 40.46 -1.64 -17.41
C TYR A 740 39.77 -3.01 -17.33
N LYS A 741 39.81 -3.80 -18.42
CA LYS A 741 39.08 -5.07 -18.60
C LYS A 741 37.58 -4.97 -18.22
N TYR A 742 36.93 -3.89 -18.63
CA TYR A 742 35.52 -3.54 -18.29
C TYR A 742 35.21 -3.39 -16.79
N LEU A 743 36.24 -3.26 -15.96
CA LEU A 743 36.13 -3.05 -14.52
C LEU A 743 36.60 -1.63 -14.18
N ARG A 744 35.87 -0.98 -13.26
CA ARG A 744 36.30 0.30 -12.68
C ARG A 744 37.34 0.08 -11.57
N TRP A 745 38.34 0.94 -11.58
CA TRP A 745 39.44 0.99 -10.61
C TRP A 745 39.47 2.35 -9.91
N GLN A 746 39.92 2.36 -8.66
CA GLN A 746 40.22 3.57 -7.90
C GLN A 746 41.74 3.71 -7.81
N VAL A 747 42.29 4.79 -8.35
CA VAL A 747 43.71 5.13 -8.21
C VAL A 747 43.80 6.20 -7.13
N ILE A 748 44.64 5.97 -6.12
CA ILE A 748 44.78 6.81 -4.94
C ILE A 748 46.20 7.34 -4.89
N ASP A 749 46.35 8.66 -5.01
CA ASP A 749 47.61 9.35 -4.80
C ASP A 749 47.76 9.66 -3.30
N THR A 750 48.90 9.32 -2.71
CA THR A 750 49.20 9.62 -1.31
C THR A 750 50.12 10.85 -1.22
N PRO A 751 50.04 11.63 -0.12
CA PRO A 751 51.12 12.56 0.19
C PRO A 751 52.49 11.84 0.24
N GLY A 752 53.56 12.61 0.08
CA GLY A 752 54.92 12.12 0.29
C GLY A 752 55.11 11.59 1.71
N LEU A 753 55.83 10.47 1.82
CA LEU A 753 56.32 9.93 3.08
C LEU A 753 57.79 10.28 3.23
N LEU A 754 58.22 10.61 4.45
CA LEU A 754 59.62 10.72 4.83
C LEU A 754 59.99 9.58 5.81
N ASP A 755 61.29 9.35 5.99
CA ASP A 755 61.81 8.25 6.79
C ASP A 755 61.92 8.59 8.29
N HIS A 756 60.79 8.97 8.89
CA HIS A 756 60.69 9.30 10.32
C HIS A 756 60.18 8.08 11.12
N PRO A 757 60.51 7.94 12.41
CA PRO A 757 59.85 6.98 13.31
C PRO A 757 58.33 7.17 13.34
N LEU A 758 57.55 6.09 13.54
CA LEU A 758 56.07 6.15 13.48
C LEU A 758 55.44 7.14 14.47
N GLU A 759 56.10 7.40 15.60
CA GLU A 759 55.64 8.32 16.65
C GLU A 759 55.86 9.80 16.30
N GLU A 760 56.76 10.11 15.36
CA GLU A 760 57.15 11.48 14.96
C GLU A 760 56.55 11.89 13.59
N ARG A 761 55.68 11.05 13.00
CA ARG A 761 55.09 11.30 11.67
C ARG A 761 53.95 12.30 11.71
N ASN A 762 53.92 13.17 10.70
CA ASN A 762 52.91 14.22 10.60
C ASN A 762 51.51 13.65 10.31
N THR A 763 50.46 14.40 10.64
CA THR A 763 49.06 14.04 10.32
C THR A 763 48.80 13.84 8.83
N ILE A 764 49.63 14.44 7.96
CA ILE A 764 49.63 14.23 6.51
C ILE A 764 50.17 12.82 6.16
N GLU A 765 51.29 12.43 6.76
CA GLU A 765 51.93 11.12 6.53
C GLU A 765 51.10 9.98 7.13
N MET A 766 50.48 10.21 8.28
CA MET A 766 49.57 9.27 8.92
C MET A 766 48.33 8.96 8.07
N GLN A 767 47.86 9.89 7.21
CA GLN A 767 46.81 9.58 6.22
C GLN A 767 47.28 8.56 5.17
N ALA A 768 48.52 8.70 4.67
CA ALA A 768 49.12 7.74 3.74
C ALA A 768 49.31 6.37 4.41
N ILE A 769 49.74 6.32 5.66
CA ILE A 769 49.85 5.07 6.44
C ILE A 769 48.47 4.44 6.67
N THR A 770 47.44 5.21 7.00
CA THR A 770 46.07 4.71 7.18
C THR A 770 45.52 4.07 5.90
N ALA A 771 45.81 4.68 4.74
CA ALA A 771 45.50 4.11 3.42
C ALA A 771 46.32 2.83 3.14
N LEU A 772 47.64 2.88 3.36
CA LEU A 772 48.54 1.74 3.15
C LEU A 772 48.30 0.58 4.12
N ALA A 773 47.70 0.80 5.29
CA ALA A 773 47.26 -0.24 6.20
C ALA A 773 45.96 -0.89 5.73
N HIS A 774 44.85 -0.14 5.69
CA HIS A 774 43.51 -0.73 5.59
C HIS A 774 43.03 -1.09 4.18
N LEU A 775 43.53 -0.43 3.13
CA LEU A 775 42.98 -0.60 1.79
C LEU A 775 43.52 -1.87 1.09
N ARG A 776 42.62 -2.62 0.42
CA ARG A 776 42.94 -3.87 -0.30
C ARG A 776 43.45 -3.60 -1.73
N ALA A 777 44.58 -2.90 -1.79
CA ALA A 777 45.15 -2.32 -3.00
C ALA A 777 46.30 -3.12 -3.62
N CYS A 778 46.64 -2.79 -4.87
CA CYS A 778 48.03 -2.89 -5.35
C CYS A 778 48.81 -1.65 -4.89
N VAL A 779 50.06 -1.81 -4.50
CA VAL A 779 50.95 -0.71 -4.10
C VAL A 779 51.97 -0.49 -5.22
N LEU A 780 52.08 0.76 -5.70
CA LEU A 780 53.15 1.20 -6.60
C LEU A 780 54.08 2.11 -5.82
N TYR A 781 55.33 1.70 -5.68
CA TYR A 781 56.37 2.51 -5.04
C TYR A 781 57.20 3.21 -6.12
N LEU A 782 57.12 4.53 -6.18
CA LEU A 782 57.85 5.34 -7.17
C LEU A 782 59.20 5.79 -6.61
N ILE A 783 60.26 5.49 -7.37
CA ILE A 783 61.64 5.88 -7.12
C ILE A 783 62.06 6.87 -8.22
N ASP A 784 62.81 7.90 -7.86
CA ASP A 784 63.45 8.84 -8.78
C ASP A 784 64.97 8.52 -8.86
N PRO A 785 65.44 7.84 -9.91
CA PRO A 785 66.85 7.50 -10.10
C PRO A 785 67.71 8.72 -10.46
N SER A 786 67.10 9.85 -10.85
CA SER A 786 67.82 11.09 -11.17
C SER A 786 68.18 11.93 -9.94
N CYS A 787 67.78 11.49 -8.74
CA CYS A 787 67.92 12.21 -7.45
C CYS A 787 67.29 13.62 -7.40
N GLN A 788 66.60 14.07 -8.46
CA GLN A 788 65.95 15.39 -8.53
C GLN A 788 64.85 15.60 -7.47
N CYS A 789 64.34 14.53 -6.86
CA CYS A 789 63.42 14.62 -5.72
C CYS A 789 64.06 15.21 -4.44
N GLY A 790 65.38 15.39 -4.41
CA GLY A 790 66.13 15.95 -3.27
C GLY A 790 66.66 14.89 -2.29
N HIS A 791 66.59 13.61 -2.63
CA HIS A 791 66.98 12.47 -1.78
C HIS A 791 67.78 11.45 -2.60
N SER A 792 68.75 10.78 -1.96
CA SER A 792 69.55 9.73 -2.61
C SER A 792 68.73 8.46 -2.92
N ILE A 793 69.23 7.62 -3.83
CA ILE A 793 68.62 6.30 -4.10
C ILE A 793 68.66 5.42 -2.84
N GLU A 794 69.70 5.53 -2.00
CA GLU A 794 69.77 4.83 -0.72
C GLU A 794 68.65 5.24 0.24
N GLU A 795 68.39 6.54 0.44
CA GLU A 795 67.27 7.02 1.27
C GLU A 795 65.92 6.53 0.72
N GLN A 796 65.76 6.52 -0.61
CA GLN A 796 64.57 6.02 -1.27
C GLN A 796 64.34 4.51 -1.05
N LEU A 797 65.40 3.73 -0.86
CA LEU A 797 65.33 2.30 -0.55
C LEU A 797 65.21 2.02 0.97
N ARG A 798 65.85 2.80 1.84
CA ARG A 798 65.70 2.68 3.30
C ARG A 798 64.25 2.92 3.74
N LEU A 799 63.59 3.97 3.20
CA LEU A 799 62.16 4.18 3.44
C LEU A 799 61.32 2.98 2.96
N PHE A 800 61.65 2.42 1.80
CA PHE A 800 60.96 1.25 1.26
C PHE A 800 61.06 0.05 2.20
N GLU A 801 62.25 -0.27 2.71
CA GLU A 801 62.45 -1.34 3.69
C GLU A 801 61.70 -1.07 5.00
N ASN A 802 61.71 0.18 5.49
CA ASN A 802 61.01 0.57 6.71
C ASN A 802 59.47 0.48 6.60
N ILE A 803 58.88 0.68 5.42
CA ILE A 803 57.42 0.53 5.19
C ILE A 803 57.01 -0.87 4.69
N LYS A 804 57.96 -1.70 4.26
CA LYS A 804 57.76 -3.08 3.76
C LYS A 804 56.85 -3.97 4.64
N PRO A 805 56.88 -3.91 6.00
CA PRO A 805 55.96 -4.67 6.83
C PRO A 805 54.46 -4.40 6.57
N LEU A 806 54.10 -3.23 6.05
CA LEU A 806 52.72 -2.88 5.70
C LEU A 806 52.21 -3.61 4.42
N PHE A 807 53.12 -4.22 3.64
CA PHE A 807 52.82 -4.79 2.33
C PHE A 807 52.58 -6.31 2.34
N LEU A 808 52.73 -7.00 3.48
CA LEU A 808 52.72 -8.47 3.62
C LEU A 808 51.54 -9.24 2.96
N ASN A 809 50.42 -8.56 2.65
CA ASN A 809 49.25 -9.15 2.00
C ASN A 809 48.80 -8.38 0.73
N LYS A 810 49.72 -7.66 0.07
CA LYS A 810 49.40 -6.73 -1.03
C LYS A 810 50.37 -6.94 -2.21
N PRO A 811 49.89 -7.04 -3.47
CA PRO A 811 50.78 -7.03 -4.61
C PRO A 811 51.50 -5.67 -4.68
N LEU A 812 52.81 -5.75 -4.90
CA LEU A 812 53.74 -4.62 -4.93
C LEU A 812 54.39 -4.53 -6.31
N LEU A 813 54.59 -3.30 -6.77
CA LEU A 813 55.29 -2.97 -8.01
C LEU A 813 56.21 -1.77 -7.75
N VAL A 814 57.48 -1.86 -8.14
CA VAL A 814 58.45 -0.76 -8.05
C VAL A 814 58.56 -0.07 -9.40
N VAL A 815 58.58 1.26 -9.41
CA VAL A 815 58.52 2.07 -10.63
C VAL A 815 59.57 3.16 -10.60
N CYS A 816 60.53 3.09 -11.53
CA CYS A 816 61.51 4.14 -11.78
C CYS A 816 60.85 5.25 -12.60
N SER A 817 60.67 6.42 -11.99
CA SER A 817 60.14 7.63 -12.60
C SER A 817 61.23 8.38 -13.38
N LYS A 818 60.84 9.34 -14.22
CA LYS A 818 61.75 10.24 -14.97
C LYS A 818 62.79 9.53 -15.84
N ALA A 819 62.40 8.42 -16.50
CA ALA A 819 63.28 7.70 -17.44
C ALA A 819 63.68 8.51 -18.70
N ASP A 820 63.10 9.71 -18.87
CA ASP A 820 63.51 10.75 -19.83
C ASP A 820 64.74 11.56 -19.38
N VAL A 821 65.11 11.51 -18.09
CA VAL A 821 66.28 12.20 -17.52
C VAL A 821 67.46 11.26 -17.30
N MET A 822 67.18 10.04 -16.82
CA MET A 822 68.19 9.00 -16.57
C MET A 822 67.53 7.62 -16.58
N ARG A 823 68.06 6.70 -17.38
CA ARG A 823 67.61 5.31 -17.49
C ARG A 823 68.37 4.38 -16.54
N ARG A 824 67.78 3.26 -16.15
CA ARG A 824 68.41 2.25 -15.27
C ARG A 824 69.69 1.67 -15.90
N GLU A 825 69.76 1.62 -17.23
CA GLU A 825 70.97 1.21 -17.98
C GLU A 825 72.14 2.18 -17.79
N GLU A 826 71.89 3.45 -17.46
CA GLU A 826 72.90 4.52 -17.33
C GLU A 826 73.44 4.67 -15.91
N LEU A 827 72.79 4.03 -14.91
CA LEU A 827 73.21 4.06 -13.50
C LEU A 827 74.61 3.45 -13.28
N SER A 828 75.29 3.91 -12.23
CA SER A 828 76.57 3.33 -11.77
C SER A 828 76.41 1.87 -11.36
N LEU A 829 77.51 1.11 -11.39
CA LEU A 829 77.52 -0.30 -10.96
C LEU A 829 77.09 -0.45 -9.49
N GLU A 830 77.50 0.49 -8.64
CA GLU A 830 77.07 0.57 -7.24
C GLU A 830 75.56 0.77 -7.13
N HIS A 831 74.98 1.78 -7.79
CA HIS A 831 73.53 2.01 -7.75
C HIS A 831 72.72 0.87 -8.39
N LYS A 832 73.26 0.16 -9.40
CA LYS A 832 72.63 -1.03 -9.99
C LYS A 832 72.54 -2.18 -8.98
N SER A 833 73.59 -2.40 -8.18
CA SER A 833 73.61 -3.44 -7.14
C SER A 833 72.50 -3.26 -6.08
N LEU A 834 72.08 -2.01 -5.81
CA LEU A 834 71.01 -1.70 -4.85
C LEU A 834 69.63 -2.21 -5.30
N PHE A 835 69.43 -2.51 -6.58
CA PHE A 835 68.16 -3.06 -7.09
C PHE A 835 68.13 -4.60 -7.09
N GLU A 836 69.29 -5.28 -7.04
CA GLU A 836 69.35 -6.74 -7.03
C GLU A 836 68.55 -7.43 -5.90
N PRO A 837 68.49 -6.90 -4.65
CA PRO A 837 67.69 -7.50 -3.59
C PRO A 837 66.19 -7.56 -3.94
N LEU A 838 65.66 -6.51 -4.57
CA LEU A 838 64.25 -6.42 -4.95
C LEU A 838 63.89 -7.45 -6.04
N GLU A 839 64.79 -7.65 -7.00
CA GLU A 839 64.61 -8.65 -8.07
C GLU A 839 64.76 -10.08 -7.55
N LYS A 840 65.65 -10.32 -6.57
CA LYS A 840 65.79 -11.60 -5.86
C LYS A 840 64.56 -11.94 -5.01
N GLU A 841 63.81 -10.95 -4.55
CA GLU A 841 62.50 -11.11 -3.89
C GLU A 841 61.33 -11.27 -4.89
N GLY A 842 61.59 -11.20 -6.21
CA GLY A 842 60.56 -11.32 -7.24
C GLY A 842 59.67 -10.09 -7.40
N ILE A 843 60.11 -8.92 -6.90
CA ILE A 843 59.37 -7.67 -7.04
C ILE A 843 59.66 -7.10 -8.45
N PRO A 844 58.65 -6.91 -9.31
CA PRO A 844 58.88 -6.33 -10.63
C PRO A 844 59.28 -4.85 -10.54
N ILE A 845 60.25 -4.46 -11.38
CA ILE A 845 60.73 -3.10 -11.56
C ILE A 845 60.40 -2.66 -13.00
N MET A 846 59.83 -1.48 -13.19
CA MET A 846 59.56 -0.89 -14.51
C MET A 846 59.95 0.59 -14.57
N GLU A 847 60.25 1.08 -15.76
CA GLU A 847 60.51 2.49 -16.04
C GLU A 847 59.25 3.22 -16.55
N ILE A 848 59.11 4.50 -16.21
CA ILE A 848 58.11 5.41 -16.78
C ILE A 848 58.70 6.79 -17.06
N SER A 849 58.13 7.48 -18.03
CA SER A 849 58.21 8.94 -18.14
C SER A 849 56.81 9.54 -18.15
N SER A 850 56.60 10.57 -17.31
CA SER A 850 55.39 11.41 -17.40
C SER A 850 55.46 12.46 -18.52
N LEU A 851 56.61 12.62 -19.17
CA LEU A 851 56.87 13.59 -20.23
C LEU A 851 56.68 12.96 -21.62
N THR A 852 57.28 11.79 -21.87
CA THR A 852 57.14 11.06 -23.15
C THR A 852 55.96 10.09 -23.18
N GLU A 853 55.28 9.90 -22.04
CA GLU A 853 54.22 8.91 -21.78
C GLU A 853 54.63 7.43 -21.91
N GLU A 854 55.94 7.18 -22.11
CA GLU A 854 56.55 5.86 -22.14
C GLU A 854 56.35 5.12 -20.79
N GLY A 855 56.04 3.82 -20.85
CA GLY A 855 55.84 2.94 -19.68
C GLY A 855 54.53 3.13 -18.88
N ILE A 856 53.84 4.28 -18.97
CA ILE A 856 52.66 4.56 -18.12
C ILE A 856 51.57 3.48 -18.24
N MET A 857 51.26 3.07 -19.48
CA MET A 857 50.19 2.11 -19.74
C MET A 857 50.57 0.64 -19.48
N THR A 858 51.85 0.28 -19.52
CA THR A 858 52.31 -1.08 -19.13
C THR A 858 52.27 -1.24 -17.62
N VAL A 859 52.77 -0.24 -16.87
CA VAL A 859 52.65 -0.17 -15.41
C VAL A 859 51.19 -0.25 -14.95
N LYS A 860 50.28 0.50 -15.59
CA LYS A 860 48.82 0.40 -15.31
C LYS A 860 48.32 -1.04 -15.48
N GLN A 861 48.65 -1.69 -16.59
CA GLN A 861 48.17 -3.04 -16.91
C GLN A 861 48.65 -4.07 -15.91
N GLN A 862 49.96 -4.12 -15.65
CA GLN A 862 50.55 -5.10 -14.74
C GLN A 862 50.05 -4.95 -13.30
N ALA A 863 49.95 -3.71 -12.78
CA ALA A 863 49.37 -3.47 -11.46
C ALA A 863 47.90 -3.93 -11.36
N CYS A 864 47.12 -3.76 -12.43
CA CYS A 864 45.75 -4.27 -12.49
C CYS A 864 45.72 -5.81 -12.52
N GLU A 865 46.57 -6.47 -13.31
CA GLU A 865 46.59 -7.92 -13.42
C GLU A 865 47.07 -8.62 -12.15
N MET A 866 48.13 -8.11 -11.50
CA MET A 866 48.61 -8.61 -10.21
C MET A 866 47.51 -8.55 -9.13
N LEU A 867 46.75 -7.46 -9.08
CA LEU A 867 45.62 -7.36 -8.14
C LEU A 867 44.41 -8.22 -8.56
N LEU A 868 44.15 -8.39 -9.86
CA LEU A 868 43.09 -9.31 -10.32
C LEU A 868 43.40 -10.74 -9.91
N ASN A 869 44.61 -11.24 -10.16
CA ASN A 869 45.01 -12.60 -9.83
C ASN A 869 44.87 -12.86 -8.33
N HIS A 870 45.51 -12.02 -7.50
CA HIS A 870 45.41 -12.13 -6.03
C HIS A 870 43.96 -12.05 -5.51
N ARG A 871 43.07 -11.27 -6.16
CA ARG A 871 41.65 -11.18 -5.78
C ARG A 871 40.81 -12.33 -6.33
N VAL A 872 41.19 -12.95 -7.45
CA VAL A 872 40.58 -14.19 -7.95
C VAL A 872 40.93 -15.35 -7.03
N ASP A 873 42.20 -15.51 -6.64
CA ASP A 873 42.63 -16.57 -5.71
C ASP A 873 41.90 -16.48 -4.37
N ASN A 874 41.84 -15.29 -3.78
CA ASN A 874 41.09 -15.06 -2.54
C ASN A 874 39.58 -15.22 -2.70
N LYS A 875 39.05 -15.08 -3.93
CA LYS A 875 37.64 -15.40 -4.23
C LYS A 875 37.43 -16.89 -4.42
N VAL A 876 38.35 -17.64 -5.06
CA VAL A 876 38.30 -19.10 -5.23
C VAL A 876 38.48 -19.84 -3.90
N LYS A 877 39.31 -19.30 -2.99
CA LYS A 877 39.37 -19.72 -1.57
C LYS A 877 38.04 -19.51 -0.83
N SER A 878 37.13 -18.68 -1.35
CA SER A 878 35.78 -18.49 -0.82
C SER A 878 34.76 -19.34 -1.59
N LYS A 879 33.90 -20.07 -0.87
CA LYS A 879 32.86 -20.93 -1.48
C LYS A 879 31.84 -20.18 -2.37
N LYS A 880 31.84 -18.83 -2.32
CA LYS A 880 31.01 -17.91 -3.12
C LYS A 880 31.32 -17.89 -4.63
N VAL A 881 32.24 -18.72 -5.13
CA VAL A 881 32.40 -18.93 -6.59
C VAL A 881 31.32 -19.84 -7.14
N ASN A 882 30.81 -20.80 -6.35
CA ASN A 882 29.80 -21.77 -6.80
C ASN A 882 28.52 -21.07 -7.29
N ASP A 883 28.05 -20.06 -6.55
CA ASP A 883 26.88 -19.23 -6.87
C ASP A 883 26.99 -18.50 -8.23
N ILE A 884 28.22 -18.32 -8.72
CA ILE A 884 28.56 -17.57 -9.93
C ILE A 884 28.95 -18.52 -11.08
N LEU A 885 29.24 -19.79 -10.79
CA LEU A 885 29.72 -20.77 -11.76
C LEU A 885 28.72 -20.96 -12.92
N ASN A 886 27.42 -20.94 -12.63
CA ASN A 886 26.33 -20.95 -13.62
C ASN A 886 26.36 -19.77 -14.62
N ARG A 887 27.08 -18.67 -14.32
CA ARG A 887 27.28 -17.52 -15.22
C ARG A 887 28.62 -17.56 -15.97
N LEU A 888 29.55 -18.40 -15.52
CA LEU A 888 30.85 -18.63 -16.16
C LEU A 888 30.77 -19.81 -17.14
N HIS A 889 29.87 -20.76 -16.90
CA HIS A 889 29.60 -21.90 -17.77
C HIS A 889 28.87 -21.45 -19.05
N VAL A 890 29.60 -21.38 -20.16
CA VAL A 890 29.01 -21.23 -21.50
C VAL A 890 28.39 -22.56 -21.92
N ALA A 891 27.09 -22.58 -22.19
CA ALA A 891 26.40 -23.77 -22.65
C ALA A 891 26.78 -24.10 -24.10
N MET A 892 27.60 -25.13 -24.29
CA MET A 892 27.96 -25.65 -25.61
C MET A 892 26.77 -26.45 -26.18
N PRO A 893 26.21 -26.09 -27.35
CA PRO A 893 25.08 -26.81 -27.93
C PRO A 893 25.49 -28.19 -28.44
N THR A 894 24.82 -29.24 -27.96
CA THR A 894 24.98 -30.61 -28.47
C THR A 894 24.34 -30.77 -29.85
N LEU A 895 24.99 -31.50 -30.74
CA LEU A 895 24.45 -31.85 -32.07
C LEU A 895 23.20 -32.74 -31.92
N ARG A 896 22.02 -32.15 -32.14
CA ARG A 896 20.72 -32.84 -32.06
C ARG A 896 20.19 -33.26 -33.43
N ASP A 897 20.19 -32.33 -34.38
CA ASP A 897 19.67 -32.50 -35.73
C ASP A 897 20.79 -32.21 -36.75
N ALA A 898 20.84 -32.92 -37.88
CA ALA A 898 21.82 -32.67 -38.94
C ALA A 898 21.54 -31.41 -39.80
N THR A 899 20.52 -30.61 -39.46
CA THR A 899 20.12 -29.41 -40.20
C THR A 899 21.04 -28.23 -39.89
N PRO A 900 21.77 -27.64 -40.86
CA PRO A 900 22.55 -26.44 -40.61
C PRO A 900 21.63 -25.24 -40.33
N ARG A 901 22.02 -24.39 -39.37
CA ARG A 901 21.30 -23.16 -39.00
C ARG A 901 22.25 -21.96 -39.05
N PRO A 902 22.69 -21.52 -40.25
CA PRO A 902 23.62 -20.41 -40.39
C PRO A 902 22.99 -19.08 -39.96
N PRO A 903 23.76 -18.11 -39.44
CA PRO A 903 23.27 -16.76 -39.17
C PRO A 903 22.97 -16.05 -40.50
N PHE A 904 21.71 -15.67 -40.71
CA PHE A 904 21.32 -14.91 -41.91
C PHE A 904 21.65 -13.43 -41.74
N ILE A 905 22.79 -13.01 -42.29
CA ILE A 905 23.22 -11.60 -42.35
C ILE A 905 23.04 -11.13 -43.80
N PRO A 906 22.17 -10.14 -44.09
CA PRO A 906 21.99 -9.64 -45.45
C PRO A 906 23.27 -9.00 -46.01
N GLU A 907 23.53 -9.23 -47.29
CA GLU A 907 24.70 -8.69 -48.03
C GLU A 907 24.81 -7.16 -47.91
N THR A 908 23.66 -6.45 -47.88
CA THR A 908 23.58 -5.00 -47.71
C THR A 908 24.07 -4.49 -46.35
N VAL A 909 24.22 -5.36 -45.35
CA VAL A 909 24.85 -5.06 -44.05
C VAL A 909 26.34 -5.34 -44.10
N ILE A 910 26.76 -6.39 -44.81
CA ILE A 910 28.17 -6.77 -45.01
C ILE A 910 28.90 -5.67 -45.80
N HIS A 911 28.38 -5.30 -46.96
CA HIS A 911 28.94 -4.21 -47.79
C HIS A 911 28.98 -2.87 -47.04
N LYS A 912 28.01 -2.58 -46.15
CA LYS A 912 28.04 -1.38 -45.30
C LYS A 912 29.17 -1.43 -44.27
N LYS A 913 29.41 -2.60 -43.67
CA LYS A 913 30.52 -2.80 -42.73
C LYS A 913 31.86 -2.59 -43.43
N GLU A 914 32.04 -3.18 -44.61
CA GLU A 914 33.26 -3.05 -45.41
C GLU A 914 33.55 -1.57 -45.75
N VAL A 915 32.56 -0.84 -46.28
CA VAL A 915 32.71 0.61 -46.57
C VAL A 915 33.02 1.43 -45.32
N MET A 916 32.40 1.13 -44.17
CA MET A 916 32.71 1.82 -42.91
C MET A 916 34.12 1.49 -42.39
N GLU A 917 34.65 0.30 -42.64
CA GLU A 917 36.01 -0.10 -42.28
C GLU A 917 37.06 0.48 -43.24
N THR A 918 36.71 0.79 -44.50
CA THR A 918 37.64 1.41 -45.47
C THR A 918 37.66 2.94 -45.47
N GLU A 919 36.51 3.61 -45.33
CA GLU A 919 36.42 5.08 -45.49
C GLU A 919 36.38 5.86 -44.16
N GLY A 920 36.06 5.19 -43.06
CA GLY A 920 35.81 5.82 -41.76
C GLY A 920 34.42 6.51 -41.67
N GLY A 921 33.89 6.61 -40.46
CA GLY A 921 32.50 7.01 -40.20
C GLY A 921 32.09 8.46 -40.56
N GLU A 922 32.99 9.24 -41.16
CA GLU A 922 32.81 10.66 -41.51
C GLU A 922 32.97 10.94 -43.02
N GLY A 923 33.02 9.88 -43.85
CA GLY A 923 33.11 9.99 -45.31
C GLY A 923 31.98 10.82 -45.97
N LYS A 924 32.29 11.43 -47.13
CA LYS A 924 31.39 12.27 -47.94
C LYS A 924 30.30 11.46 -48.67
N GLY A 925 29.53 10.69 -47.91
CA GLY A 925 28.42 9.86 -48.38
C GLY A 925 27.40 9.46 -47.31
N ARG A 926 27.55 9.95 -46.06
CA ARG A 926 26.62 9.61 -44.96
C ARG A 926 25.19 10.05 -45.30
N ARG A 927 24.26 9.09 -45.38
CA ARG A 927 22.81 9.35 -45.41
C ARG A 927 22.44 10.21 -44.19
N LYS A 928 21.77 11.35 -44.41
CA LYS A 928 21.23 12.16 -43.32
C LYS A 928 20.32 11.31 -42.44
N LEU A 929 20.53 11.38 -41.13
CA LEU A 929 19.66 10.75 -40.14
C LEU A 929 18.41 11.60 -39.94
N GLU A 930 17.28 11.00 -39.58
CA GLU A 930 16.03 11.77 -39.40
C GLU A 930 16.16 12.81 -38.27
N LYS A 931 17.02 12.56 -37.27
CA LYS A 931 17.40 13.53 -36.23
C LYS A 931 18.19 14.74 -36.75
N GLU A 932 18.92 14.58 -37.85
CA GLU A 932 19.62 15.69 -38.51
C GLU A 932 18.63 16.52 -39.33
N ILE A 933 17.64 15.88 -39.95
CA ILE A 933 16.53 16.53 -40.65
C ILE A 933 15.63 17.30 -39.66
N GLU A 934 15.33 16.70 -38.51
CA GLU A 934 14.67 17.35 -37.35
C GLU A 934 15.46 18.59 -36.87
N ALA A 935 16.78 18.50 -36.76
CA ALA A 935 17.63 19.61 -36.35
C ALA A 935 17.80 20.71 -37.43
N GLU A 936 17.65 20.38 -38.72
CA GLU A 936 17.70 21.33 -39.83
C GLU A 936 16.38 22.08 -40.03
N LEU A 937 15.24 21.43 -39.77
CA LEU A 937 13.89 22.00 -39.94
C LEU A 937 13.33 22.64 -38.65
N GLY A 938 13.80 22.23 -37.47
CA GLY A 938 13.43 22.85 -36.19
C GLY A 938 11.94 22.78 -35.91
N ASP A 939 11.31 23.93 -35.65
CA ASP A 939 9.86 24.01 -35.36
C ASP A 939 8.96 23.71 -36.59
N ASP A 940 9.50 23.79 -37.81
CA ASP A 940 8.80 23.40 -39.05
C ASP A 940 8.87 21.88 -39.33
N TYR A 941 9.58 21.11 -38.49
CA TYR A 941 9.69 19.66 -38.63
C TYR A 941 8.39 18.93 -38.21
N TYR A 942 7.84 18.14 -39.13
CA TYR A 942 6.84 17.12 -38.82
C TYR A 942 7.32 15.74 -39.27
N LEU A 943 7.16 14.75 -38.39
CA LEU A 943 7.50 13.35 -38.69
C LEU A 943 6.45 12.73 -39.62
N ASP A 944 6.71 12.77 -40.92
CA ASP A 944 5.91 12.06 -41.91
C ASP A 944 6.20 10.54 -41.88
N LEU A 945 5.24 9.78 -41.35
CA LEU A 945 5.30 8.32 -41.30
C LEU A 945 5.09 7.66 -42.67
N LYS A 946 4.40 8.32 -43.62
CA LYS A 946 4.09 7.76 -44.95
C LYS A 946 5.30 7.81 -45.89
N LYS A 947 6.22 8.76 -45.69
CA LYS A 947 7.51 8.94 -46.38
C LYS A 947 8.26 7.64 -46.72
N HIS A 948 8.20 6.64 -45.84
CA HIS A 948 8.94 5.39 -45.95
C HIS A 948 8.07 4.14 -46.23
N TYR A 949 6.83 4.32 -46.71
CA TYR A 949 6.03 3.19 -47.21
C TYR A 949 6.47 2.77 -48.62
N ASP A 950 6.56 1.46 -48.84
CA ASP A 950 6.90 0.83 -50.13
C ASP A 950 5.65 0.70 -51.02
N LEU A 951 5.05 1.85 -51.35
CA LEU A 951 3.88 1.99 -52.23
C LEU A 951 4.24 2.88 -53.44
N PRO A 952 3.57 2.74 -54.59
CA PRO A 952 3.69 3.69 -55.70
C PRO A 952 3.38 5.11 -55.23
N GLU A 953 4.21 6.08 -55.62
CA GLU A 953 4.19 7.44 -55.05
C GLU A 953 2.81 8.10 -55.11
N ASN A 954 2.06 7.87 -56.20
CA ASN A 954 0.71 8.38 -56.43
C ASN A 954 -0.29 8.05 -55.30
N TYR A 955 -0.16 6.89 -54.64
CA TYR A 955 -1.08 6.44 -53.58
C TYR A 955 -0.49 6.59 -52.18
N LYS A 956 0.78 6.97 -52.09
CA LYS A 956 1.57 6.94 -50.85
C LYS A 956 1.06 7.91 -49.78
N TYR A 957 0.39 8.98 -50.20
CA TYR A 957 -0.15 10.01 -49.31
C TYR A 957 -1.66 9.91 -49.07
N ASP A 958 -2.36 8.99 -49.74
CA ASP A 958 -3.83 8.87 -49.69
C ASP A 958 -4.37 8.69 -48.27
N VAL A 959 -5.57 9.24 -48.04
CA VAL A 959 -6.29 9.10 -46.78
C VAL A 959 -7.17 7.86 -46.88
N ILE A 960 -6.79 6.79 -46.19
CA ILE A 960 -7.62 5.59 -46.03
C ILE A 960 -8.85 5.99 -45.20
N PRO A 961 -10.09 5.86 -45.72
CA PRO A 961 -11.27 6.14 -44.92
C PRO A 961 -11.46 5.02 -43.89
N GLU A 962 -11.51 5.38 -42.59
CA GLU A 962 -11.55 4.38 -41.51
C GLU A 962 -12.97 3.89 -41.20
N ILE A 963 -13.98 4.76 -41.32
CA ILE A 963 -15.37 4.51 -40.88
C ILE A 963 -16.36 4.91 -41.99
N TRP A 964 -17.37 4.08 -42.23
CA TRP A 964 -18.54 4.37 -43.05
C TRP A 964 -19.83 3.99 -42.31
N GLU A 965 -20.77 4.92 -42.19
CA GLU A 965 -22.12 4.69 -41.62
C GLU A 965 -22.14 3.83 -40.33
N GLY A 966 -21.22 4.12 -39.40
CA GLY A 966 -21.11 3.45 -38.09
C GLY A 966 -20.31 2.15 -38.07
N HIS A 967 -19.74 1.73 -39.20
CA HIS A 967 -18.95 0.50 -39.36
C HIS A 967 -17.51 0.85 -39.75
N ASN A 968 -16.50 0.08 -39.31
CA ASN A 968 -15.12 0.32 -39.72
C ASN A 968 -14.88 -0.31 -41.09
N ILE A 969 -14.30 0.42 -42.04
CA ILE A 969 -13.98 -0.09 -43.38
C ILE A 969 -12.91 -1.20 -43.31
N ALA A 970 -12.00 -1.11 -42.34
CA ALA A 970 -10.95 -2.12 -42.10
C ALA A 970 -11.50 -3.54 -41.93
N ASP A 971 -12.70 -3.69 -41.34
CA ASP A 971 -13.36 -4.98 -41.11
C ASP A 971 -13.86 -5.65 -42.42
N PHE A 972 -13.88 -4.91 -43.53
CA PHE A 972 -14.34 -5.35 -44.85
C PHE A 972 -13.21 -5.41 -45.90
N ILE A 973 -11.95 -5.16 -45.54
CA ILE A 973 -10.82 -5.22 -46.48
C ILE A 973 -10.45 -6.69 -46.75
N ASP A 974 -10.97 -7.22 -47.85
CA ASP A 974 -10.75 -8.61 -48.31
C ASP A 974 -10.54 -8.65 -49.83
N PRO A 975 -9.45 -9.26 -50.36
CA PRO A 975 -9.24 -9.44 -51.80
C PRO A 975 -10.39 -10.14 -52.53
N SER A 976 -11.20 -10.94 -51.83
CA SER A 976 -12.36 -11.70 -52.34
C SER A 976 -13.71 -11.01 -52.10
N LEU A 977 -13.75 -9.78 -51.58
CA LEU A 977 -14.99 -9.07 -51.18
C LEU A 977 -16.05 -9.04 -52.30
N ILE A 978 -15.64 -8.79 -53.54
CA ILE A 978 -16.55 -8.69 -54.70
C ILE A 978 -17.21 -10.03 -55.01
N GLU A 979 -16.47 -11.14 -54.89
CA GLU A 979 -17.02 -12.48 -55.11
C GLU A 979 -18.03 -12.87 -54.03
N LYS A 980 -17.74 -12.50 -52.77
CA LYS A 980 -18.62 -12.70 -51.61
C LYS A 980 -19.92 -11.89 -51.74
N LEU A 981 -19.82 -10.63 -52.19
CA LEU A 981 -20.98 -9.79 -52.47
C LEU A 981 -21.86 -10.41 -53.57
N GLN A 982 -21.28 -10.81 -54.70
CA GLN A 982 -22.01 -11.47 -55.78
C GLN A 982 -22.64 -12.82 -55.39
N ALA A 983 -22.10 -13.51 -54.39
CA ALA A 983 -22.72 -14.72 -53.83
C ALA A 983 -23.95 -14.37 -52.97
N LEU A 984 -23.83 -13.35 -52.11
CA LEU A 984 -24.90 -12.88 -51.23
C LEU A 984 -26.07 -12.27 -52.03
N GLU A 985 -25.80 -11.47 -53.07
CA GLU A 985 -26.82 -10.95 -54.00
C GLU A 985 -27.61 -12.07 -54.69
N LYS A 986 -26.93 -13.16 -55.09
CA LYS A 986 -27.60 -14.34 -55.68
C LYS A 986 -28.45 -15.08 -54.65
N GLU A 987 -28.05 -15.10 -53.38
CA GLU A 987 -28.86 -15.68 -52.30
C GLU A 987 -30.10 -14.83 -52.00
N GLU A 988 -29.97 -13.50 -51.89
CA GLU A 988 -31.13 -12.62 -51.70
C GLU A 988 -32.12 -12.70 -52.87
N GLN A 989 -31.63 -12.77 -54.12
CA GLN A 989 -32.49 -13.01 -55.28
C GLN A 989 -33.22 -14.36 -55.24
N GLN A 990 -32.66 -15.39 -54.58
CA GLN A 990 -33.35 -16.66 -54.34
C GLN A 990 -34.39 -16.54 -53.22
N ARG A 991 -34.02 -15.90 -52.09
CA ARG A 991 -34.93 -15.64 -50.95
C ARG A 991 -36.15 -14.79 -51.37
N PHE A 992 -35.94 -13.79 -52.21
CA PHE A 992 -37.01 -12.96 -52.77
C PHE A 992 -37.93 -13.77 -53.70
N LYS A 993 -37.38 -14.59 -54.60
CA LYS A 993 -38.16 -15.50 -55.46
C LYS A 993 -38.90 -16.60 -54.69
N ALA A 994 -38.49 -16.90 -53.46
CA ALA A 994 -39.16 -17.84 -52.56
C ALA A 994 -40.29 -17.20 -51.73
N GLY A 995 -40.59 -15.91 -51.92
CA GLY A 995 -41.64 -15.20 -51.17
C GLY A 995 -41.28 -14.90 -49.70
N MET A 996 -40.01 -15.03 -49.30
CA MET A 996 -39.58 -14.95 -47.89
C MET A 996 -39.80 -13.57 -47.24
N TYR A 997 -40.10 -12.54 -48.04
CA TYR A 997 -40.37 -11.17 -47.60
C TYR A 997 -41.84 -10.74 -47.81
N ASP A 998 -42.69 -11.62 -48.34
CA ASP A 998 -44.12 -11.37 -48.45
C ASP A 998 -44.78 -11.49 -47.07
N VAL A 999 -45.59 -10.50 -46.69
CA VAL A 999 -46.22 -10.43 -45.37
C VAL A 999 -47.68 -10.86 -45.50
N ASP A 1000 -48.02 -12.06 -44.98
CA ASP A 1000 -49.37 -12.62 -44.99
C ASP A 1000 -50.37 -11.79 -44.16
N ILE A 1001 -51.01 -10.81 -44.80
CA ILE A 1001 -52.16 -10.09 -44.24
C ILE A 1001 -53.40 -10.98 -44.36
N THR A 1002 -53.65 -11.79 -43.34
CA THR A 1002 -54.86 -12.62 -43.25
C THR A 1002 -56.10 -11.77 -42.94
N GLU A 1003 -57.14 -11.89 -43.75
CA GLU A 1003 -58.43 -11.23 -43.49
C GLU A 1003 -59.17 -11.96 -42.36
N GLU A 1004 -59.30 -11.31 -41.19
CA GLU A 1004 -59.96 -11.93 -40.03
C GLU A 1004 -61.44 -12.26 -40.27
N ASP A 1005 -61.85 -13.50 -39.99
CA ASP A 1005 -63.24 -13.94 -40.06
C ASP A 1005 -64.23 -13.11 -39.20
N GLU A 1006 -65.48 -13.09 -39.65
CA GLU A 1006 -66.61 -12.46 -38.95
C GLU A 1006 -66.80 -12.99 -37.52
N GLU A 1007 -66.57 -14.28 -37.25
CA GLU A 1007 -66.67 -14.83 -35.89
C GLU A 1007 -65.62 -14.25 -34.95
N THR A 1008 -64.38 -14.13 -35.41
CA THR A 1008 -63.25 -13.58 -34.64
C THR A 1008 -63.52 -12.12 -34.25
N LYS A 1009 -64.07 -11.34 -35.18
CA LYS A 1009 -64.55 -9.96 -34.95
C LYS A 1009 -65.71 -9.92 -33.94
N LYS A 1010 -66.71 -10.81 -34.06
CA LYS A 1010 -67.85 -10.92 -33.12
C LYS A 1010 -67.40 -11.33 -31.70
N PHE A 1011 -66.44 -12.24 -31.57
CA PHE A 1011 -65.82 -12.61 -30.29
C PHE A 1011 -65.13 -11.40 -29.63
N ARG A 1012 -64.35 -10.63 -30.40
CA ARG A 1012 -63.65 -9.43 -29.93
C ARG A 1012 -64.64 -8.35 -29.44
N GLU A 1013 -65.73 -8.12 -30.17
CA GLU A 1013 -66.82 -7.26 -29.69
C GLU A 1013 -67.47 -7.77 -28.40
N MET A 1014 -67.80 -9.05 -28.32
CA MET A 1014 -68.51 -9.61 -27.17
C MET A 1014 -67.65 -9.58 -25.91
N ALA A 1015 -66.35 -9.85 -26.03
CA ALA A 1015 -65.37 -9.66 -24.96
C ALA A 1015 -65.34 -8.21 -24.44
N ASN A 1016 -65.43 -7.21 -25.33
CA ASN A 1016 -65.49 -5.81 -24.94
C ASN A 1016 -66.81 -5.45 -24.22
N LYS A 1017 -67.96 -5.91 -24.74
CA LYS A 1017 -69.28 -5.76 -24.09
C LYS A 1017 -69.29 -6.37 -22.66
N ILE A 1018 -68.60 -7.50 -22.45
CA ILE A 1018 -68.40 -8.12 -21.12
C ILE A 1018 -67.50 -7.25 -20.22
N ARG A 1019 -66.37 -6.74 -20.73
CA ARG A 1019 -65.44 -5.87 -20.00
C ARG A 1019 -66.13 -4.59 -19.50
N GLU A 1020 -66.98 -3.96 -20.32
CA GLU A 1020 -67.75 -2.78 -19.92
C GLU A 1020 -68.79 -3.10 -18.84
N LYS A 1021 -69.56 -4.18 -18.99
CA LYS A 1021 -70.58 -4.59 -18.00
C LYS A 1021 -69.94 -4.91 -16.64
N LYS A 1022 -68.73 -5.50 -16.61
CA LYS A 1022 -67.91 -5.64 -15.38
C LYS A 1022 -67.49 -4.28 -14.78
N LYS A 1023 -67.04 -3.31 -15.59
CA LYS A 1023 -66.70 -1.95 -15.11
C LYS A 1023 -67.92 -1.26 -14.47
N LEU A 1024 -69.09 -1.34 -15.10
CA LEU A 1024 -70.34 -0.76 -14.56
C LEU A 1024 -70.75 -1.40 -13.22
N MET A 1025 -70.67 -2.73 -13.09
CA MET A 1025 -70.93 -3.42 -11.81
C MET A 1025 -69.96 -2.98 -10.70
N ALA A 1026 -68.69 -2.78 -11.01
CA ALA A 1026 -67.70 -2.29 -10.04
C ALA A 1026 -68.01 -0.85 -9.58
N ILE A 1027 -68.45 0.02 -10.49
CA ILE A 1027 -68.88 1.41 -10.17
C ILE A 1027 -70.14 1.40 -9.30
N GLU A 1028 -71.15 0.60 -9.64
CA GLU A 1028 -72.39 0.51 -8.84
C GLU A 1028 -72.12 -0.08 -7.44
N SER A 1029 -71.19 -1.02 -7.32
CA SER A 1029 -70.72 -1.56 -6.04
C SER A 1029 -70.02 -0.50 -5.19
N ARG A 1030 -69.15 0.32 -5.79
CA ARG A 1030 -68.50 1.48 -5.11
C ARG A 1030 -69.54 2.49 -4.63
N LEU A 1031 -70.53 2.85 -5.46
CA LEU A 1031 -71.63 3.74 -5.09
C LEU A 1031 -72.50 3.20 -3.95
N LYS A 1032 -72.76 1.88 -3.91
CA LYS A 1032 -73.48 1.23 -2.80
C LYS A 1032 -72.67 1.22 -1.49
N LYS A 1033 -71.33 1.24 -1.57
CA LYS A 1033 -70.41 1.29 -0.42
C LYS A 1033 -70.02 2.71 0.03
N SER A 1034 -70.30 3.75 -0.77
CA SER A 1034 -69.88 5.13 -0.45
C SER A 1034 -70.73 5.85 0.60
N SER A 1035 -71.64 5.14 1.29
CA SER A 1035 -72.41 5.68 2.42
C SER A 1035 -71.93 5.06 3.72
N THR A 1036 -71.53 5.90 4.68
CA THR A 1036 -71.05 5.49 6.01
C THR A 1036 -72.18 5.15 6.99
N LYS A 1037 -73.44 5.09 6.54
CA LYS A 1037 -74.59 4.67 7.36
C LYS A 1037 -74.82 3.17 7.23
N ALA A 1038 -75.21 2.51 8.33
CA ALA A 1038 -75.58 1.11 8.33
C ALA A 1038 -76.67 0.79 7.30
N SER A 1039 -76.45 -0.26 6.48
CA SER A 1039 -77.34 -0.60 5.38
C SER A 1039 -78.63 -1.27 5.90
N LEU A 1040 -79.78 -0.63 5.63
CA LEU A 1040 -81.09 -1.13 6.06
C LEU A 1040 -81.35 -2.57 5.57
N PRO A 1041 -81.67 -3.53 6.45
CA PRO A 1041 -81.91 -4.92 6.07
C PRO A 1041 -83.14 -5.04 5.15
N ARG A 1042 -83.11 -5.99 4.22
CA ARG A 1042 -84.13 -6.13 3.15
C ARG A 1042 -85.57 -6.28 3.67
N LYS A 1043 -85.78 -6.83 4.87
CA LYS A 1043 -87.11 -6.93 5.52
C LYS A 1043 -87.67 -5.58 6.00
N GLY A 1044 -86.82 -4.59 6.29
CA GLY A 1044 -87.22 -3.30 6.87
C GLY A 1044 -87.61 -2.20 5.87
N ARG A 1045 -87.51 -2.44 4.56
CA ARG A 1045 -87.89 -1.46 3.52
C ARG A 1045 -89.30 -1.71 3.01
N LYS A 1046 -90.18 -0.70 3.03
CA LYS A 1046 -91.52 -0.75 2.40
C LYS A 1046 -91.39 -0.86 0.87
N ARG A 1047 -91.47 -2.08 0.33
CA ARG A 1047 -91.60 -2.46 -1.11
C ARG A 1047 -90.92 -1.51 -2.12
N GLU A 1048 -89.59 -1.52 -2.19
CA GLU A 1048 -88.84 -0.85 -3.28
C GLU A 1048 -88.69 -1.71 -4.55
N ARG A 1049 -88.87 -3.03 -4.46
CA ARG A 1049 -88.91 -3.93 -5.63
C ARG A 1049 -90.34 -4.02 -6.14
N SER A 1050 -90.66 -3.28 -7.20
CA SER A 1050 -91.86 -3.55 -8.01
C SER A 1050 -91.64 -4.79 -8.87
N LEU A 1051 -92.72 -5.51 -9.19
CA LEU A 1051 -92.68 -6.64 -10.13
C LEU A 1051 -92.16 -6.20 -11.51
N SER A 1052 -92.52 -5.00 -11.97
CA SER A 1052 -91.99 -4.43 -13.23
C SER A 1052 -90.47 -4.35 -13.25
N ARG A 1053 -89.83 -3.86 -12.18
CA ARG A 1053 -88.38 -3.74 -12.12
C ARG A 1053 -87.69 -5.10 -12.05
N LEU A 1054 -88.32 -6.09 -11.41
CA LEU A 1054 -87.81 -7.46 -11.41
C LEU A 1054 -87.91 -8.09 -12.82
N ARG A 1055 -89.01 -7.84 -13.54
CA ARG A 1055 -89.20 -8.26 -14.94
C ARG A 1055 -88.16 -7.60 -15.86
N ASP A 1056 -87.92 -6.29 -15.71
CA ASP A 1056 -86.89 -5.56 -16.47
C ASP A 1056 -85.46 -6.06 -16.19
N GLU A 1057 -85.16 -6.44 -14.94
CA GLU A 1057 -83.82 -6.93 -14.54
C GLU A 1057 -83.60 -8.40 -14.95
N MET A 1058 -84.63 -9.26 -14.95
CA MET A 1058 -84.54 -10.66 -15.42
C MET A 1058 -84.65 -10.81 -16.95
N GLY A 1059 -85.50 -10.02 -17.62
CA GLY A 1059 -85.58 -10.02 -19.09
C GLY A 1059 -84.27 -9.60 -19.75
N LYS A 1060 -83.51 -8.69 -19.11
CA LYS A 1060 -82.13 -8.32 -19.51
C LYS A 1060 -81.07 -9.40 -19.25
N LEU A 1061 -81.47 -10.55 -18.72
CA LEU A 1061 -80.69 -11.77 -18.55
C LEU A 1061 -81.26 -12.94 -19.39
N GLY A 1062 -82.23 -12.69 -20.27
CA GLY A 1062 -82.85 -13.71 -21.12
C GLY A 1062 -83.88 -14.60 -20.42
N VAL A 1063 -84.24 -14.29 -19.17
CA VAL A 1063 -85.27 -15.04 -18.43
C VAL A 1063 -86.61 -14.32 -18.56
N GLU A 1064 -87.48 -14.86 -19.41
CA GLU A 1064 -88.88 -14.47 -19.42
C GLU A 1064 -89.54 -14.98 -18.12
N LEU A 1065 -89.84 -14.04 -17.22
CA LEU A 1065 -90.63 -14.32 -16.02
C LEU A 1065 -92.11 -14.47 -16.42
N ASP A 1066 -92.45 -15.65 -16.92
CA ASP A 1066 -93.83 -16.04 -17.19
C ASP A 1066 -94.55 -16.39 -15.88
N VAL A 1067 -94.81 -15.32 -15.11
CA VAL A 1067 -95.61 -15.38 -13.90
C VAL A 1067 -97.07 -15.42 -14.33
N ASN A 1068 -97.66 -16.63 -14.30
CA ASN A 1068 -99.11 -16.82 -14.38
C ASN A 1068 -99.82 -15.74 -13.55
N GLU A 1069 -100.85 -15.10 -14.13
CA GLU A 1069 -101.58 -14.03 -13.46
C GLU A 1069 -102.23 -14.48 -12.14
N GLU A 1070 -102.36 -15.78 -11.90
CA GLU A 1070 -102.87 -16.43 -10.69
C GLU A 1070 -102.27 -15.90 -9.38
N SER A 1071 -101.00 -15.52 -9.35
CA SER A 1071 -100.37 -14.90 -8.16
C SER A 1071 -100.89 -13.49 -7.85
N HIS A 1072 -101.56 -12.86 -8.82
CA HIS A 1072 -102.17 -11.53 -8.73
C HIS A 1072 -103.70 -11.54 -8.93
N MET A 1073 -104.27 -12.68 -9.34
CA MET A 1073 -105.69 -12.91 -9.67
C MET A 1073 -106.45 -13.76 -8.64
N ARG A 1074 -105.94 -13.93 -7.41
CA ARG A 1074 -106.82 -14.23 -6.25
C ARG A 1074 -107.70 -13.02 -5.92
N ARG A 1075 -108.78 -12.90 -6.69
CA ARG A 1075 -109.73 -11.79 -6.73
C ARG A 1075 -110.65 -11.82 -5.50
N ALA A 1076 -110.49 -10.86 -4.60
CA ALA A 1076 -111.49 -10.53 -3.58
C ALA A 1076 -111.74 -9.02 -3.60
N ALA A 1077 -112.97 -8.60 -3.95
CA ALA A 1077 -113.30 -7.19 -4.18
C ALA A 1077 -114.55 -6.74 -3.41
N ARG A 1078 -114.36 -5.80 -2.47
CA ARG A 1078 -115.34 -4.84 -1.92
C ARG A 1078 -114.53 -3.60 -1.49
N SER A 1079 -114.88 -2.35 -1.80
CA SER A 1079 -116.02 -1.74 -2.53
C SER A 1079 -115.50 -0.57 -3.41
N ARG A 1080 -115.92 -0.42 -4.70
CA ARG A 1080 -117.01 0.46 -5.22
C ARG A 1080 -116.90 1.94 -4.78
N THR A 1081 -117.01 2.99 -5.63
CA THR A 1081 -117.24 3.17 -7.12
C THR A 1081 -116.72 4.59 -7.53
N ARG A 1082 -116.93 5.29 -8.68
CA ARG A 1082 -117.78 5.23 -9.90
C ARG A 1082 -117.15 6.09 -11.04
N SER A 1083 -117.73 6.03 -12.27
CA SER A 1083 -117.75 7.08 -13.34
C SER A 1083 -116.46 7.43 -14.16
N PRO A 1084 -116.58 7.93 -15.44
CA PRO A 1084 -115.72 7.39 -16.52
C PRO A 1084 -115.05 8.35 -17.56
N LEU A 1085 -114.01 7.81 -18.20
CA LEU A 1085 -113.45 8.00 -19.58
C LEU A 1085 -113.87 9.18 -20.50
N LYS A 1086 -112.87 9.93 -21.02
CA LYS A 1086 -112.63 10.09 -22.48
C LYS A 1086 -111.25 10.69 -22.89
N LYS A 1087 -110.65 10.04 -23.91
CA LYS A 1087 -109.70 10.46 -24.99
C LYS A 1087 -108.81 11.74 -24.92
N MET A 1088 -107.54 11.52 -25.35
CA MET A 1088 -106.66 12.37 -26.21
C MET A 1088 -106.05 13.67 -25.63
N ALA A 1089 -104.83 14.12 -26.00
CA ALA A 1089 -103.73 13.56 -26.82
C ALA A 1089 -102.36 14.22 -26.45
N ARG A 1090 -101.27 13.76 -27.12
CA ARG A 1090 -99.94 14.37 -27.46
C ARG A 1090 -99.53 15.72 -26.75
N LEU A 1091 -98.27 15.98 -26.41
CA LEU A 1091 -97.04 15.78 -27.21
C LEU A 1091 -95.75 15.60 -26.34
N GLU A 1092 -94.56 15.83 -26.90
CA GLU A 1092 -93.27 15.25 -26.48
C GLU A 1092 -92.43 15.97 -25.39
N SER A 1093 -91.51 15.16 -24.84
CA SER A 1093 -90.12 15.52 -24.51
C SER A 1093 -89.72 16.11 -23.13
N ALA A 1094 -88.62 15.53 -22.63
CA ALA A 1094 -87.53 16.14 -21.84
C ALA A 1094 -87.85 17.21 -20.76
N SER A 1095 -88.04 16.78 -19.51
CA SER A 1095 -87.40 17.47 -18.37
C SER A 1095 -87.09 16.55 -17.19
N ARG A 1096 -85.98 16.85 -16.47
CA ARG A 1096 -85.56 16.14 -15.26
C ARG A 1096 -86.21 16.74 -14.02
N SER A 1097 -87.21 16.08 -13.45
CA SER A 1097 -87.28 15.79 -11.99
C SER A 1097 -88.58 15.08 -11.61
N ARG A 1098 -88.51 14.05 -10.75
CA ARG A 1098 -89.68 13.46 -10.10
C ARG A 1098 -89.85 14.03 -8.70
N SER A 1099 -90.74 15.01 -8.56
CA SER A 1099 -91.41 15.34 -7.30
C SER A 1099 -92.91 15.29 -7.53
N ARG A 1100 -93.56 14.16 -7.18
CA ARG A 1100 -95.02 14.06 -7.22
C ARG A 1100 -95.61 14.69 -5.95
N SER A 1101 -96.53 15.63 -6.13
CA SER A 1101 -97.59 16.03 -5.20
C SER A 1101 -97.21 16.29 -3.73
N ALA A 1102 -96.86 17.54 -3.44
CA ALA A 1102 -97.13 18.18 -2.15
C ALA A 1102 -97.63 19.62 -2.42
N SER A 1103 -98.65 20.08 -1.70
CA SER A 1103 -99.44 21.28 -2.04
C SER A 1103 -98.84 22.60 -1.56
N VAL A 1104 -97.51 22.76 -1.62
CA VAL A 1104 -96.80 23.96 -1.15
C VAL A 1104 -95.75 24.38 -2.19
N VAL A 1105 -95.82 25.63 -2.64
CA VAL A 1105 -94.80 26.22 -3.52
C VAL A 1105 -93.49 26.37 -2.71
N PRO A 1106 -92.34 25.89 -3.21
CA PRO A 1106 -91.06 26.05 -2.51
C PRO A 1106 -90.75 27.51 -2.19
N ARG A 1107 -90.20 27.78 -1.00
CA ARG A 1107 -89.98 29.14 -0.47
C ARG A 1107 -88.95 29.96 -1.26
N ASP A 1108 -88.14 29.30 -2.09
CA ASP A 1108 -87.21 29.92 -3.06
C ASP A 1108 -87.88 30.29 -4.40
N LYS A 1109 -89.13 29.85 -4.62
CA LYS A 1109 -89.98 30.14 -5.80
C LYS A 1109 -91.19 31.03 -5.44
N SER A 1110 -91.77 30.89 -4.25
CA SER A 1110 -93.04 31.53 -3.88
C SER A 1110 -93.04 33.07 -3.85
N GLY A 1111 -91.87 33.71 -3.88
CA GLY A 1111 -91.71 35.16 -3.96
C GLY A 1111 -91.11 35.66 -5.28
N VAL A 1112 -91.15 34.85 -6.35
CA VAL A 1112 -90.48 35.15 -7.62
C VAL A 1112 -91.46 34.95 -8.78
N ARG A 1113 -91.68 36.00 -9.59
CA ARG A 1113 -92.76 36.02 -10.60
C ARG A 1113 -92.55 35.06 -11.77
N ASP A 1114 -91.32 35.04 -12.33
CA ASP A 1114 -91.02 34.37 -13.60
C ASP A 1114 -89.78 33.46 -13.46
N GLU A 1115 -89.70 32.34 -14.20
CA GLU A 1115 -88.53 31.42 -14.14
C GLU A 1115 -87.19 32.11 -14.46
N ILE A 1116 -87.20 33.10 -15.36
CA ILE A 1116 -86.01 33.89 -15.72
C ILE A 1116 -85.49 34.63 -14.47
N MET A 1117 -86.41 35.13 -13.64
CA MET A 1117 -86.11 35.78 -12.38
C MET A 1117 -85.64 34.77 -11.33
N GLU A 1118 -86.19 33.54 -11.28
CA GLU A 1118 -85.69 32.47 -10.41
C GLU A 1118 -84.24 32.10 -10.75
N LYS A 1119 -83.94 31.94 -12.05
CA LYS A 1119 -82.58 31.69 -12.56
C LYS A 1119 -81.63 32.85 -12.22
N LYS A 1120 -82.10 34.11 -12.30
CA LYS A 1120 -81.34 35.32 -11.89
C LYS A 1120 -81.07 35.35 -10.37
N VAL A 1121 -82.07 35.08 -9.53
CA VAL A 1121 -81.93 35.00 -8.06
C VAL A 1121 -80.96 33.89 -7.67
N LYS A 1122 -81.05 32.69 -8.26
CA LYS A 1122 -80.12 31.58 -8.01
C LYS A 1122 -78.69 31.88 -8.47
N LYS A 1123 -78.51 32.67 -9.54
CA LYS A 1123 -77.18 33.18 -9.97
C LYS A 1123 -76.61 34.20 -8.98
N ILE A 1124 -77.44 35.10 -8.43
CA ILE A 1124 -77.04 36.07 -7.39
C ILE A 1124 -76.67 35.37 -6.08
N GLY A 1125 -77.48 34.42 -5.61
CA GLY A 1125 -77.21 33.64 -4.40
C GLY A 1125 -75.92 32.81 -4.49
N ARG A 1126 -75.58 32.28 -5.67
CA ARG A 1126 -74.25 31.68 -5.91
C ARG A 1126 -73.14 32.72 -5.87
N LYS A 1127 -73.33 33.90 -6.47
CA LYS A 1127 -72.30 34.96 -6.49
C LYS A 1127 -72.00 35.52 -5.10
N SER A 1128 -72.99 35.65 -4.21
CA SER A 1128 -72.76 36.09 -2.82
C SER A 1128 -72.03 35.05 -1.95
N GLN A 1129 -72.15 33.76 -2.27
CA GLN A 1129 -71.42 32.68 -1.60
C GLN A 1129 -69.93 32.61 -1.96
N VAL A 1130 -69.50 33.20 -3.10
CA VAL A 1130 -68.09 33.12 -3.58
C VAL A 1130 -67.09 33.61 -2.54
N LYS A 1131 -67.35 34.72 -1.83
CA LYS A 1131 -66.43 35.23 -0.80
C LYS A 1131 -66.30 34.27 0.41
N LYS A 1132 -67.38 33.56 0.77
CA LYS A 1132 -67.37 32.53 1.83
C LYS A 1132 -66.61 31.27 1.36
N ALA A 1133 -66.81 30.87 0.10
CA ALA A 1133 -66.13 29.72 -0.52
C ALA A 1133 -64.62 29.96 -0.72
N TRP A 1134 -64.20 31.16 -1.12
CA TRP A 1134 -62.78 31.54 -1.22
C TRP A 1134 -62.08 31.52 0.16
N GLN A 1135 -62.79 31.85 1.24
CA GLN A 1135 -62.34 31.68 2.62
C GLN A 1135 -62.55 30.25 3.18
N ALA A 1136 -62.83 29.27 2.31
CA ALA A 1136 -63.05 27.85 2.63
C ALA A 1136 -64.09 27.59 3.74
N LYS A 1137 -65.05 28.51 3.95
CA LYS A 1137 -66.09 28.37 4.99
C LYS A 1137 -67.09 27.28 4.63
N LYS A 1138 -67.43 26.42 5.61
CA LYS A 1138 -68.33 25.26 5.44
C LYS A 1138 -69.79 25.63 5.14
N GLY A 1139 -70.13 26.91 5.24
CA GLY A 1139 -71.45 27.48 5.00
C GLY A 1139 -71.54 28.85 5.66
N GLU A 1140 -72.73 29.44 5.72
CA GLU A 1140 -72.90 30.75 6.38
C GLU A 1140 -73.12 30.70 7.89
N GLY A 1141 -73.38 29.51 8.44
CA GLY A 1141 -73.25 29.26 9.87
C GLY A 1141 -71.79 29.23 10.35
N ASP A 1142 -70.83 28.94 9.47
CA ASP A 1142 -69.40 28.85 9.81
C ASP A 1142 -68.77 30.26 9.92
N ARG A 1143 -68.92 30.83 11.11
CA ARG A 1143 -68.32 32.11 11.51
C ARG A 1143 -67.17 31.93 12.52
N VAL A 1144 -66.57 30.73 12.56
CA VAL A 1144 -65.46 30.43 13.49
C VAL A 1144 -64.23 31.28 13.15
N ILE A 1145 -63.68 31.97 14.15
CA ILE A 1145 -62.40 32.68 14.09
C ILE A 1145 -61.34 31.73 14.65
N LEU A 1146 -60.31 31.41 13.85
CA LEU A 1146 -59.21 30.55 14.29
C LEU A 1146 -58.20 31.39 15.09
N ASN A 1147 -57.76 30.87 16.23
CA ASN A 1147 -56.70 31.51 17.01
C ASN A 1147 -55.34 31.24 16.36
N LEU A 1148 -54.87 32.17 15.53
CA LEU A 1148 -53.60 32.04 14.78
C LEU A 1148 -52.35 32.22 15.65
N LYS A 1149 -52.48 32.79 16.86
CA LYS A 1149 -51.38 32.96 17.83
C LYS A 1149 -51.82 32.50 19.22
N PRO A 1150 -52.04 31.18 19.43
CA PRO A 1150 -52.48 30.66 20.72
C PRO A 1150 -51.43 30.97 21.80
N LYS A 1151 -51.88 31.60 22.89
CA LYS A 1151 -51.00 32.20 23.91
C LYS A 1151 -49.93 31.23 24.45
N HIS A 1152 -50.24 29.95 24.60
CA HIS A 1152 -49.32 28.93 25.13
C HIS A 1152 -48.16 28.56 24.17
N LEU A 1153 -48.19 28.95 22.90
CA LEU A 1153 -47.06 28.80 21.96
C LEU A 1153 -46.19 30.06 21.86
N PHE A 1154 -46.73 31.23 22.20
CA PHE A 1154 -46.10 32.54 21.97
C PHE A 1154 -45.89 33.35 23.25
N SER A 1155 -46.12 32.77 24.43
CA SER A 1155 -46.00 33.43 25.73
C SER A 1155 -45.44 32.45 26.75
N GLY A 1156 -44.54 32.94 27.61
CA GLY A 1156 -43.68 32.11 28.46
C GLY A 1156 -42.25 31.96 27.90
N LYS A 1157 -41.35 31.41 28.72
CA LYS A 1157 -39.98 31.03 28.33
C LYS A 1157 -39.71 29.65 28.93
N ARG A 1158 -39.12 28.73 28.16
CA ARG A 1158 -38.74 27.40 28.64
C ARG A 1158 -37.69 27.56 29.76
N LYS A 1159 -38.09 27.27 31.00
CA LYS A 1159 -37.17 27.19 32.15
C LYS A 1159 -36.49 25.82 32.20
N ILE A 1160 -35.39 25.73 32.94
CA ILE A 1160 -34.82 24.43 33.35
C ILE A 1160 -35.77 23.83 34.40
N GLY A 1161 -36.33 22.65 34.10
CA GLY A 1161 -37.37 22.00 34.89
C GLY A 1161 -38.52 21.47 34.03
N LYS A 1162 -39.73 21.33 34.62
CA LYS A 1162 -40.94 20.90 33.91
C LYS A 1162 -41.29 21.85 32.76
N THR A 1163 -41.72 21.28 31.64
CA THR A 1163 -42.11 22.01 30.42
C THR A 1163 -43.62 21.94 30.20
N ASP A 1164 -44.21 23.02 29.69
CA ASP A 1164 -45.67 23.13 29.41
C ASP A 1164 -46.15 22.28 28.22
N ARG A 1165 -45.20 21.62 27.54
CA ARG A 1165 -45.43 20.59 26.52
C ARG A 1165 -44.48 19.42 26.76
N ARG A 1166 -44.93 18.21 26.41
CA ARG A 1166 -44.14 16.97 26.39
C ARG A 1166 -43.09 17.02 25.29
#